data_AF-A0A9D8QUI9-F1
#
_entry.id   AF-A0A9D8QUI9-F1
#
_cell.length_a   1.000
_cell.length_b   1.000
_cell.length_c   1.000
_cell.angle_alpha   90.00
_cell.angle_beta   90.00
_cell.angle_gamma   90.00
#
_symmetry.space_group_name_H-M   'P 1'
#
loop_
_entity.id
_entity.type
_entity.pdbx_description
1 polymer ?
#
loop_
_entity_poly.entity_id
_entity_poly.type
_entity_poly.pdbx_seq_one_letter_code
_entity_poly.pdbx_strand_id
1 'polypeptide(L)'
;MKKILKYSVLAGLALAAVSCAKEPLVFDHEQQAFDTASDKILIEAIMPQATMADDEIYIIGDFNGGEAAIGNPAYKMLHSGTVPSKWGVYLNPSAFQGGKDLIDGFTFYNVQQGMERSPLGDAVKHTAALYAGQWANVYVDKWAKYFEPAEEPEEFTLPEHSGVRVYIIDQTGWDAIALYMWGDVNNFGGDWPGAQVAGTLSVNGVEYKYFEYGDDIFGLAENLIFNNNNNGTQLADYNVTFEAGVADYFFLVTADGVSEADAPGGGGGITVPAHSGVRVWADDQTGWDAIALYMWGDVNNFGGDWPGAQVAGTETIGGVAYKYFEYGEDIYGLAENLIFNNNNNGTQLADVNVVFEEGVQDYFFQVTPDGATLLEGPGGGNGGGGSEQPVEPPVEVTRDPAVIYLQDLSGWDELYLYMWGDVNNLGAEWPGIPVSEATYKVGTVVYKVFNVPEGLGLAENLIFNNNAGTQTADFPLTLAAENFLRLDADGTVSEVDPTAADIKILVNNQTNWDAIAVYAWGDAEAFGGWPGATPIGKETVGDIEYTVFGLTADMAGKNINLIFNNNGGGKQLADYAITVPEDELFLNINASYSVGAVEGNPRGGDKKRVAIFVDDQTGWDGIALYQWGNVNNLGGGWPGAQVGATVTIGGTAWKVFFFDDALGLNQNLIFNNNGAGTQLPDYNLTFEKNEYFLKVTADGVSLVESPSSVVVFAQDVTGWDALTLYMWGDVNNLGGGWPGVAVSGEGNVSGTDVKVFVVDEALGLSENLIFNNNGGGTQLGDYALKFERNAYYLKVAASGVSVF
;
A
#
# COMPACT_ATOMS: atom_id res chain seq x y z
N MET A 1 46.67 60.29 -0.22
CA MET A 1 48.02 59.90 -0.68
C MET A 1 48.47 58.68 0.13
N LYS A 2 48.51 57.50 -0.48
CA LYS A 2 48.78 56.21 0.19
C LYS A 2 50.29 55.95 0.26
N LYS A 3 50.78 55.59 1.44
CA LYS A 3 52.18 55.26 1.82
C LYS A 3 52.53 53.84 1.31
N ILE A 4 53.64 53.64 0.57
CA ILE A 4 55.02 53.30 1.02
C ILE A 4 55.08 51.93 1.73
N LEU A 5 55.99 50.97 1.52
CA LEU A 5 57.10 50.70 0.59
C LEU A 5 57.85 49.46 1.20
N LYS A 6 58.41 48.60 0.34
CA LYS A 6 59.70 47.87 0.50
C LYS A 6 59.82 46.50 1.24
N TYR A 7 60.49 45.62 0.48
CA TYR A 7 61.47 44.58 0.82
C TYR A 7 61.06 43.11 0.94
N SER A 8 61.95 42.30 0.34
CA SER A 8 62.00 40.86 0.16
C SER A 8 62.18 40.06 1.45
N VAL A 9 61.95 38.74 1.32
CA VAL A 9 62.39 37.60 2.17
C VAL A 9 61.36 37.05 3.16
N LEU A 10 60.68 35.96 2.75
CA LEU A 10 60.45 34.70 3.50
C LEU A 10 59.77 33.73 2.50
N ALA A 11 60.44 32.80 1.82
CA ALA A 11 61.04 31.56 2.31
C ALA A 11 60.09 30.71 3.17
N GLY A 12 59.61 29.61 2.57
CA GLY A 12 59.10 28.43 3.30
C GLY A 12 57.65 28.07 3.01
N LEU A 13 57.46 26.87 2.45
CA LEU A 13 56.21 26.12 2.23
C LEU A 13 55.42 26.43 0.95
N ALA A 14 55.95 25.92 -0.16
CA ALA A 14 55.13 25.40 -1.26
C ALA A 14 55.77 24.08 -1.73
N LEU A 15 55.75 23.07 -0.85
CA LEU A 15 55.85 21.66 -1.22
C LEU A 15 54.69 20.93 -0.53
N ALA A 16 54.04 20.04 -1.28
CA ALA A 16 52.91 19.19 -0.92
C ALA A 16 51.53 19.86 -0.85
N ALA A 17 51.08 20.43 -1.96
CA ALA A 17 49.68 20.19 -2.35
C ALA A 17 49.60 18.76 -2.92
N VAL A 18 49.66 17.77 -2.02
CA VAL A 18 49.03 16.48 -2.30
C VAL A 18 47.55 16.78 -2.19
N SER A 19 46.85 16.69 -3.32
CA SER A 19 45.40 16.62 -3.31
C SER A 19 44.99 15.40 -2.49
N CYS A 20 44.62 15.60 -1.23
CA CYS A 20 43.67 14.70 -0.58
C CYS A 20 42.31 15.00 -1.25
N ALA A 21 42.03 14.32 -2.35
CA ALA A 21 40.65 14.11 -2.75
C ALA A 21 40.02 13.28 -1.62
N LYS A 22 39.00 13.83 -0.95
CA LYS A 22 38.10 13.03 -0.12
C LYS A 22 37.47 12.02 -1.08
N GLU A 23 37.72 10.73 -0.85
CA GLU A 23 37.01 9.66 -1.56
C GLU A 23 35.51 9.77 -1.23
N PRO A 24 34.61 9.57 -2.22
CA PRO A 24 33.18 9.49 -1.96
C PRO A 24 32.90 8.31 -1.00
N LEU A 25 31.92 8.49 -0.11
CA LEU A 25 31.36 7.38 0.67
C LEU A 25 30.78 6.37 -0.34
N VAL A 26 31.28 5.13 -0.31
CA VAL A 26 30.76 4.00 -1.10
C VAL A 26 30.39 2.93 -0.09
N PHE A 27 29.11 2.56 0.00
CA PHE A 27 28.66 1.49 0.91
C PHE A 27 29.35 0.17 0.57
N ASP A 28 29.56 -0.72 1.55
CA ASP A 28 30.29 -1.99 1.32
C ASP A 28 29.65 -2.85 0.22
N HIS A 29 28.33 -2.83 0.09
CA HIS A 29 27.63 -3.52 -0.99
C HIS A 29 27.68 -2.76 -2.33
N GLU A 30 27.97 -1.46 -2.32
CA GLU A 30 28.23 -0.65 -3.52
C GLU A 30 29.67 -0.73 -4.01
N GLN A 31 30.61 -1.16 -3.15
CA GLN A 31 32.00 -1.36 -3.53
C GLN A 31 32.12 -2.39 -4.64
N GLN A 32 33.04 -2.13 -5.56
CA GLN A 32 33.27 -3.00 -6.70
C GLN A 32 33.69 -4.39 -6.22
N ALA A 33 32.92 -5.42 -6.56
CA ALA A 33 33.18 -6.79 -6.13
C ALA A 33 34.00 -7.61 -7.13
N PHE A 34 34.03 -7.18 -8.39
CA PHE A 34 34.73 -7.86 -9.48
C PHE A 34 35.83 -6.98 -10.08
N ASP A 35 36.98 -7.56 -10.44
CA ASP A 35 38.06 -6.80 -11.08
C ASP A 35 37.64 -6.29 -12.47
N THR A 36 38.00 -5.06 -12.83
CA THR A 36 37.78 -4.57 -14.20
C THR A 36 38.69 -5.27 -15.21
N ALA A 37 38.18 -5.54 -16.42
CA ALA A 37 38.95 -6.08 -17.53
C ALA A 37 39.05 -5.05 -18.67
N SER A 38 40.27 -4.76 -19.14
CA SER A 38 40.52 -3.67 -20.10
C SER A 38 39.83 -3.82 -21.46
N ASP A 39 39.44 -5.04 -21.83
CA ASP A 39 38.78 -5.37 -23.11
C ASP A 39 37.28 -5.70 -22.96
N LYS A 40 36.72 -5.58 -21.74
CA LYS A 40 35.31 -5.87 -21.43
C LYS A 40 34.63 -4.71 -20.72
N ILE A 41 33.31 -4.69 -20.75
CA ILE A 41 32.50 -3.87 -19.83
C ILE A 41 32.10 -4.76 -18.66
N LEU A 42 32.22 -4.28 -17.43
CA LEU A 42 31.70 -4.96 -16.25
C LEU A 42 30.39 -4.27 -15.82
N ILE A 43 29.31 -5.05 -15.71
CA ILE A 43 28.10 -4.61 -15.03
C ILE A 43 28.00 -5.40 -13.74
N GLU A 44 27.97 -4.68 -12.62
CA GLU A 44 27.58 -5.23 -11.33
C GLU A 44 26.13 -4.85 -11.05
N ALA A 45 25.38 -5.78 -10.50
CA ALA A 45 24.01 -5.57 -10.08
C ALA A 45 23.83 -5.99 -8.63
N ILE A 46 23.20 -5.12 -7.84
CA ILE A 46 22.77 -5.38 -6.46
C ILE A 46 21.35 -5.93 -6.55
N MET A 47 21.16 -7.17 -6.11
CA MET A 47 19.92 -7.93 -6.27
C MET A 47 19.01 -7.81 -5.05
N PRO A 48 17.68 -7.98 -5.21
CA PRO A 48 16.75 -7.96 -4.10
C PRO A 48 16.92 -9.20 -3.21
N GLN A 49 16.53 -9.09 -1.92
CA GLN A 49 16.71 -10.16 -0.93
C GLN A 49 16.13 -11.52 -1.32
N ALA A 50 15.06 -11.55 -2.11
CA ALA A 50 14.46 -12.80 -2.59
C ALA A 50 15.36 -13.60 -3.55
N THR A 51 16.48 -13.04 -4.01
CA THR A 51 17.40 -13.67 -4.97
C THR A 51 18.30 -14.68 -4.28
N MET A 52 18.24 -15.94 -4.70
CA MET A 52 19.04 -17.01 -4.13
C MET A 52 20.42 -17.07 -4.79
N ALA A 53 21.45 -17.49 -4.04
CA ALA A 53 22.84 -17.54 -4.54
C ALA A 53 23.02 -18.48 -5.76
N ASP A 54 22.15 -19.48 -5.91
CA ASP A 54 22.12 -20.43 -7.02
C ASP A 54 21.20 -20.02 -8.18
N ASP A 55 20.54 -18.85 -8.10
CA ASP A 55 19.69 -18.34 -9.17
C ASP A 55 20.47 -18.11 -10.47
N GLU A 56 19.85 -18.51 -11.59
CA GLU A 56 20.38 -18.21 -12.90
C GLU A 56 19.85 -16.87 -13.41
N ILE A 57 20.73 -15.87 -13.44
CA ILE A 57 20.37 -14.51 -13.83
C ILE A 57 21.10 -14.13 -15.12
N TYR A 58 20.38 -13.50 -16.05
CA TYR A 58 20.90 -13.06 -17.34
C TYR A 58 20.66 -11.56 -17.55
N ILE A 59 21.64 -10.85 -18.10
CA ILE A 59 21.44 -9.51 -18.63
C ILE A 59 20.91 -9.60 -20.07
N ILE A 60 19.81 -8.93 -20.36
CA ILE A 60 19.15 -8.98 -21.67
C ILE A 60 18.92 -7.57 -22.23
N GLY A 61 19.07 -7.42 -23.55
CA GLY A 61 18.81 -6.17 -24.25
C GLY A 61 19.00 -6.32 -25.77
N ASP A 62 18.68 -5.28 -26.54
CA ASP A 62 18.78 -5.36 -28.01
C ASP A 62 20.21 -5.70 -28.49
N PHE A 63 21.24 -5.34 -27.71
CA PHE A 63 22.65 -5.62 -27.99
C PHE A 63 23.00 -7.12 -28.00
N ASN A 64 22.20 -7.98 -27.36
CA ASN A 64 22.40 -9.43 -27.33
C ASN A 64 21.22 -10.26 -27.86
N GLY A 65 20.21 -9.60 -28.44
CA GLY A 65 19.01 -10.26 -28.97
C GLY A 65 17.87 -10.42 -27.96
N GLY A 66 17.90 -9.68 -26.85
CA GLY A 66 16.87 -9.68 -25.82
C GLY A 66 16.76 -11.02 -25.11
N GLU A 67 15.54 -11.54 -24.97
CA GLU A 67 15.27 -12.83 -24.33
C GLU A 67 16.01 -14.02 -24.98
N ALA A 68 16.40 -13.91 -26.25
CA ALA A 68 17.19 -14.96 -26.91
C ALA A 68 18.59 -15.16 -26.29
N ALA A 69 19.04 -14.24 -25.43
CA ALA A 69 20.28 -14.35 -24.67
C ALA A 69 20.16 -15.24 -23.41
N ILE A 70 18.94 -15.59 -22.97
CA ILE A 70 18.71 -16.46 -21.81
C ILE A 70 19.27 -17.86 -22.12
N GLY A 71 20.04 -18.41 -21.18
CA GLY A 71 20.75 -19.69 -21.36
C GLY A 71 22.11 -19.57 -22.04
N ASN A 72 22.52 -18.37 -22.51
CA ASN A 72 23.86 -18.15 -23.05
C ASN A 72 24.84 -17.76 -21.93
N PRO A 73 25.91 -18.55 -21.69
CA PRO A 73 26.86 -18.27 -20.61
C PRO A 73 27.58 -16.92 -20.71
N ALA A 74 27.66 -16.33 -21.91
CA ALA A 74 28.31 -15.03 -22.11
C ALA A 74 27.51 -13.85 -21.50
N TYR A 75 26.23 -14.06 -21.17
CA TYR A 75 25.34 -13.05 -20.59
C TYR A 75 24.80 -13.48 -19.22
N LYS A 76 25.21 -14.65 -18.71
CA LYS A 76 24.89 -15.11 -17.36
C LYS A 76 25.70 -14.31 -16.35
N MET A 77 25.05 -13.83 -15.31
CA MET A 77 25.72 -13.13 -14.22
C MET A 77 26.34 -14.12 -13.24
N LEU A 78 27.45 -13.71 -12.63
CA LEU A 78 28.22 -14.47 -11.66
C LEU A 78 27.92 -13.92 -10.27
N HIS A 79 27.53 -14.78 -9.33
CA HIS A 79 27.37 -14.39 -7.93
C HIS A 79 28.71 -14.01 -7.31
N SER A 80 28.75 -12.93 -6.53
CA SER A 80 29.94 -12.47 -5.85
C SER A 80 30.26 -13.33 -4.63
N GLY A 81 31.50 -13.80 -4.54
CA GLY A 81 31.99 -14.51 -3.34
C GLY A 81 32.34 -13.60 -2.17
N THR A 82 32.26 -12.27 -2.32
CA THR A 82 32.64 -11.28 -1.31
C THR A 82 31.49 -10.39 -0.86
N VAL A 83 30.48 -10.18 -1.71
CA VAL A 83 29.30 -9.36 -1.43
C VAL A 83 28.06 -10.19 -1.77
N PRO A 84 27.39 -10.83 -0.78
CA PRO A 84 26.33 -11.81 -1.03
C PRO A 84 25.15 -11.30 -1.86
N SER A 85 24.85 -10.00 -1.84
CA SER A 85 23.76 -9.39 -2.61
C SER A 85 24.14 -9.01 -4.04
N LYS A 86 25.38 -9.28 -4.50
CA LYS A 86 25.90 -8.74 -5.76
C LYS A 86 26.22 -9.80 -6.79
N TRP A 87 25.87 -9.50 -8.04
CA TRP A 87 26.19 -10.29 -9.22
C TRP A 87 26.94 -9.44 -10.25
N GLY A 88 27.83 -10.06 -11.01
CA GLY A 88 28.65 -9.38 -12.03
C GLY A 88 28.62 -10.09 -13.38
N VAL A 89 28.69 -9.33 -14.47
CA VAL A 89 28.82 -9.88 -15.83
C VAL A 89 29.83 -9.10 -16.67
N TYR A 90 30.68 -9.83 -17.39
CA TYR A 90 31.67 -9.27 -18.31
C TYR A 90 31.17 -9.32 -19.75
N LEU A 91 30.86 -8.16 -20.30
CA LEU A 91 30.34 -8.01 -21.66
C LEU A 91 31.45 -7.66 -22.64
N ASN A 92 31.42 -8.27 -23.82
CA ASN A 92 32.32 -7.95 -24.92
C ASN A 92 31.62 -7.01 -25.92
N PRO A 93 31.97 -5.71 -25.98
CA PRO A 93 31.31 -4.77 -26.89
C PRO A 93 31.44 -5.18 -28.36
N SER A 94 32.52 -5.87 -28.74
CA SER A 94 32.71 -6.36 -30.12
C SER A 94 31.76 -7.48 -30.52
N ALA A 95 31.08 -8.10 -29.55
CA ALA A 95 30.08 -9.15 -29.77
C ALA A 95 28.65 -8.61 -29.78
N PHE A 96 28.45 -7.29 -29.60
CA PHE A 96 27.13 -6.68 -29.63
C PHE A 96 26.54 -6.70 -31.05
N GLN A 97 25.23 -6.94 -31.11
CA GLN A 97 24.50 -7.19 -32.35
C GLN A 97 23.82 -5.92 -32.84
N GLY A 98 23.57 -5.84 -34.14
CA GLY A 98 22.72 -4.79 -34.72
C GLY A 98 23.23 -3.35 -34.60
N GLY A 99 24.49 -3.14 -34.21
CA GLY A 99 25.02 -1.81 -33.90
C GLY A 99 24.44 -1.20 -32.62
N LYS A 100 23.86 -2.04 -31.76
CA LYS A 100 23.25 -1.69 -30.48
C LYS A 100 24.26 -1.82 -29.34
N ASP A 101 24.08 -1.03 -28.29
CA ASP A 101 24.89 -1.10 -27.07
C ASP A 101 24.03 -0.92 -25.81
N LEU A 102 24.68 -0.73 -24.66
CA LEU A 102 24.00 -0.60 -23.37
C LEU A 102 23.19 0.71 -23.21
N ILE A 103 23.39 1.72 -24.06
CA ILE A 103 22.60 2.96 -24.07
C ILE A 103 21.23 2.75 -24.72
N ASP A 104 21.11 1.76 -25.63
CA ASP A 104 19.83 1.36 -26.21
C ASP A 104 18.93 0.64 -25.19
N GLY A 105 19.56 0.21 -24.08
CA GLY A 105 18.96 -0.23 -22.83
C GLY A 105 18.90 -1.73 -22.62
N PHE A 106 18.81 -2.12 -21.35
CA PHE A 106 18.89 -3.50 -20.88
C PHE A 106 18.10 -3.70 -19.58
N THR A 107 17.86 -4.95 -19.21
CA THR A 107 17.23 -5.36 -17.94
C THR A 107 17.78 -6.73 -17.53
N PHE A 108 17.40 -7.21 -16.34
CA PHE A 108 17.80 -8.52 -15.83
C PHE A 108 16.64 -9.50 -15.84
N TYR A 109 16.97 -10.78 -16.05
CA TYR A 109 16.02 -11.89 -16.03
C TYR A 109 16.52 -12.99 -15.11
N ASN A 110 15.72 -13.34 -14.10
CA ASN A 110 15.94 -14.49 -13.23
C ASN A 110 15.11 -15.67 -13.75
N VAL A 111 15.74 -16.82 -14.00
CA VAL A 111 15.05 -18.00 -14.54
C VAL A 111 13.93 -18.52 -13.64
N GLN A 112 14.05 -18.39 -12.32
CA GLN A 112 13.07 -18.88 -11.36
C GLN A 112 12.01 -17.84 -11.01
N GLN A 113 12.39 -16.55 -11.07
CA GLN A 113 11.59 -15.46 -10.51
C GLN A 113 11.07 -14.46 -11.58
N GLY A 114 11.50 -14.62 -12.83
CA GLY A 114 11.04 -13.84 -13.98
C GLY A 114 11.80 -12.54 -14.22
N MET A 115 11.19 -11.65 -15.01
CA MET A 115 11.77 -10.36 -15.40
C MET A 115 11.91 -9.43 -14.19
N GLU A 116 12.94 -8.60 -14.19
CA GLU A 116 13.06 -7.46 -13.28
C GLU A 116 11.86 -6.51 -13.39
N ARG A 117 11.42 -6.02 -12.24
CA ARG A 117 10.33 -5.06 -12.05
C ARG A 117 10.73 -3.93 -11.12
N SER A 118 10.11 -2.76 -11.30
CA SER A 118 10.21 -1.66 -10.35
C SER A 118 9.50 -2.04 -9.04
N PRO A 119 9.64 -1.24 -7.96
CA PRO A 119 8.88 -1.47 -6.73
C PRO A 119 7.36 -1.48 -6.93
N LEU A 120 6.86 -0.89 -8.03
CA LEU A 120 5.43 -0.81 -8.38
C LEU A 120 5.00 -1.87 -9.41
N GLY A 121 5.91 -2.75 -9.86
CA GLY A 121 5.58 -3.83 -10.79
C GLY A 121 5.74 -3.47 -12.28
N ASP A 122 6.26 -2.29 -12.61
CA ASP A 122 6.50 -1.87 -13.99
C ASP A 122 7.74 -2.55 -14.60
N ALA A 123 7.78 -2.67 -15.93
CA ALA A 123 8.97 -3.13 -16.64
C ALA A 123 10.12 -2.12 -16.50
N VAL A 124 11.29 -2.58 -16.05
CA VAL A 124 12.48 -1.75 -15.87
C VAL A 124 13.34 -1.76 -17.13
N LYS A 125 13.92 -0.61 -17.46
CA LYS A 125 14.89 -0.48 -18.55
C LYS A 125 16.05 0.42 -18.10
N HIS A 126 17.18 -0.21 -17.85
CA HIS A 126 18.45 0.45 -17.54
C HIS A 126 19.12 0.97 -18.81
N THR A 127 19.91 2.04 -18.69
CA THR A 127 20.76 2.54 -19.77
C THR A 127 22.13 2.90 -19.23
N ALA A 128 23.21 2.50 -19.90
CA ALA A 128 24.57 2.81 -19.47
C ALA A 128 25.49 3.16 -20.64
N ALA A 129 26.12 4.34 -20.59
CA ALA A 129 27.09 4.78 -21.60
C ALA A 129 28.51 4.32 -21.26
N LEU A 130 28.77 3.01 -21.34
CA LEU A 130 30.04 2.38 -20.97
C LEU A 130 30.83 1.86 -22.16
N TYR A 131 32.15 1.88 -22.06
CA TYR A 131 33.11 1.36 -23.02
C TYR A 131 34.02 0.30 -22.37
N ALA A 132 34.75 -0.47 -23.19
CA ALA A 132 35.69 -1.48 -22.70
C ALA A 132 36.69 -0.88 -21.68
N GLY A 133 36.88 -1.57 -20.56
CA GLY A 133 37.67 -1.12 -19.41
C GLY A 133 36.89 -0.31 -18.37
N GLN A 134 35.59 -0.09 -18.57
CA GLN A 134 34.72 0.61 -17.62
C GLN A 134 33.75 -0.35 -16.93
N TRP A 135 33.21 0.11 -15.80
CA TRP A 135 32.21 -0.62 -15.03
C TRP A 135 31.11 0.31 -14.52
N ALA A 136 29.97 -0.28 -14.13
CA ALA A 136 28.90 0.40 -13.40
C ALA A 136 28.24 -0.56 -12.41
N ASN A 137 27.58 0.03 -11.42
CA ASN A 137 26.71 -0.65 -10.47
C ASN A 137 25.25 -0.30 -10.79
N VAL A 138 24.36 -1.27 -10.66
CA VAL A 138 22.93 -1.15 -11.00
C VAL A 138 22.10 -1.80 -9.89
N TYR A 139 21.01 -1.17 -9.49
CA TYR A 139 20.07 -1.74 -8.52
C TYR A 139 18.96 -2.51 -9.23
N VAL A 140 18.63 -3.69 -8.72
CA VAL A 140 17.48 -4.51 -9.13
C VAL A 140 16.49 -4.53 -7.96
N ASP A 141 15.30 -3.99 -8.17
CA ASP A 141 14.34 -3.76 -7.08
C ASP A 141 13.51 -5.00 -6.73
N LYS A 142 12.85 -5.61 -7.73
CA LYS A 142 11.95 -6.76 -7.55
C LYS A 142 11.99 -7.70 -8.75
N TRP A 143 11.60 -8.95 -8.55
CA TRP A 143 11.35 -9.92 -9.63
C TRP A 143 9.86 -10.02 -9.95
N ALA A 144 9.49 -10.41 -11.18
CA ALA A 144 8.10 -10.53 -11.60
C ALA A 144 7.24 -11.42 -10.68
N LYS A 145 7.81 -12.52 -10.17
CA LYS A 145 7.15 -13.44 -9.24
C LYS A 145 6.68 -12.78 -7.92
N TYR A 146 7.30 -11.68 -7.51
CA TYR A 146 6.87 -10.91 -6.33
C TYR A 146 5.44 -10.35 -6.47
N PHE A 147 4.99 -10.08 -7.71
CA PHE A 147 3.68 -9.50 -7.99
C PHE A 147 2.64 -10.56 -8.38
N GLU A 148 2.99 -11.84 -8.35
CA GLU A 148 2.05 -12.93 -8.58
C GLU A 148 1.34 -13.25 -7.25
N PRO A 149 0.00 -13.38 -7.23
CA PRO A 149 -0.72 -13.75 -6.02
C PRO A 149 -0.24 -15.12 -5.52
N ALA A 150 -0.01 -15.24 -4.21
CA ALA A 150 0.38 -16.50 -3.58
C ALA A 150 -0.65 -17.59 -3.91
N GLU A 151 -0.19 -18.74 -4.41
CA GLU A 151 -1.06 -19.91 -4.60
C GLU A 151 -1.61 -20.36 -3.24
N GLU A 152 -2.94 -20.52 -3.12
CA GLU A 152 -3.55 -21.08 -1.91
C GLU A 152 -3.11 -22.54 -1.71
N PRO A 153 -2.83 -23.00 -0.47
CA PRO A 153 -2.32 -24.35 -0.23
C PRO A 153 -3.37 -25.42 -0.54
N GLU A 154 -2.97 -26.45 -1.30
CA GLU A 154 -3.80 -27.63 -1.59
C GLU A 154 -4.18 -28.39 -0.29
N GLU A 155 -5.44 -28.82 -0.19
CA GLU A 155 -6.01 -29.58 0.94
C GLU A 155 -5.31 -30.97 1.07
N PHE A 156 -4.61 -31.20 2.18
CA PHE A 156 -3.87 -32.45 2.44
C PHE A 156 -4.83 -33.63 2.76
N THR A 157 -4.55 -34.81 2.19
CA THR A 157 -5.26 -36.06 2.50
C THR A 157 -4.30 -37.13 3.02
N LEU A 158 -4.69 -37.84 4.08
CA LEU A 158 -3.90 -38.91 4.69
C LEU A 158 -3.72 -40.11 3.74
N PRO A 159 -2.58 -40.83 3.78
CA PRO A 159 -2.39 -42.02 2.95
C PRO A 159 -3.40 -43.13 3.31
N GLU A 160 -4.16 -43.60 2.32
CA GLU A 160 -5.12 -44.70 2.50
C GLU A 160 -4.48 -45.94 3.15
N HIS A 161 -5.22 -46.56 4.08
CA HIS A 161 -4.82 -47.81 4.72
C HIS A 161 -6.03 -48.66 5.13
N SER A 162 -5.77 -49.90 5.53
CA SER A 162 -6.79 -50.85 6.00
C SER A 162 -6.58 -51.13 7.48
N GLY A 163 -7.65 -51.09 8.28
CA GLY A 163 -7.59 -51.25 9.72
C GLY A 163 -7.58 -49.91 10.45
N VAL A 164 -6.84 -49.87 11.56
CA VAL A 164 -6.71 -48.69 12.42
C VAL A 164 -5.25 -48.24 12.48
N ARG A 165 -5.04 -46.93 12.33
CA ARG A 165 -3.79 -46.26 12.65
C ARG A 165 -3.94 -45.39 13.90
N VAL A 166 -3.00 -45.56 14.81
CA VAL A 166 -2.81 -44.66 15.96
C VAL A 166 -1.60 -43.79 15.68
N TYR A 167 -1.84 -42.54 15.30
CA TYR A 167 -0.84 -41.50 15.10
C TYR A 167 -0.52 -40.81 16.42
N ILE A 168 0.75 -40.53 16.65
CA ILE A 168 1.23 -39.79 17.80
C ILE A 168 2.18 -38.67 17.39
N ILE A 169 2.04 -37.54 18.07
CA ILE A 169 3.07 -36.51 18.14
C ILE A 169 3.89 -36.86 19.39
N ASP A 170 5.11 -37.35 19.19
CA ASP A 170 5.98 -37.81 20.25
C ASP A 170 6.88 -36.67 20.76
N GLN A 171 6.52 -36.14 21.93
CA GLN A 171 7.26 -35.11 22.66
C GLN A 171 7.79 -35.64 24.01
N THR A 172 8.01 -36.96 24.11
CA THR A 172 8.47 -37.58 25.35
C THR A 172 9.96 -37.34 25.63
N GLY A 173 10.74 -37.00 24.59
CA GLY A 173 12.19 -36.96 24.64
C GLY A 173 12.85 -38.34 24.74
N TRP A 174 12.12 -39.43 24.51
CA TRP A 174 12.66 -40.79 24.58
C TRP A 174 13.31 -41.23 23.27
N ASP A 175 14.40 -42.01 23.37
CA ASP A 175 15.10 -42.56 22.19
C ASP A 175 14.21 -43.51 21.35
N ALA A 176 13.23 -44.15 21.98
CA ALA A 176 12.27 -45.04 21.33
C ALA A 176 10.95 -45.09 22.11
N ILE A 177 9.84 -45.22 21.39
CA ILE A 177 8.49 -45.34 21.94
C ILE A 177 7.80 -46.61 21.43
N ALA A 178 7.09 -47.29 22.32
CA ALA A 178 6.28 -48.47 22.03
C ALA A 178 4.89 -48.32 22.65
N LEU A 179 3.89 -48.98 22.06
CA LEU A 179 2.50 -48.93 22.49
C LEU A 179 2.00 -50.31 22.90
N TYR A 180 1.76 -50.49 24.19
CA TYR A 180 1.12 -51.68 24.75
C TYR A 180 -0.36 -51.41 25.01
N MET A 181 -1.22 -52.37 24.70
CA MET A 181 -2.67 -52.28 24.91
C MET A 181 -3.20 -53.42 25.77
N TRP A 182 -4.13 -53.10 26.67
CA TRP A 182 -4.89 -54.08 27.44
C TRP A 182 -6.30 -53.60 27.79
N GLY A 183 -7.27 -54.50 27.80
CA GLY A 183 -8.67 -54.15 27.97
C GLY A 183 -9.57 -55.32 27.63
N ASP A 184 -10.49 -55.10 26.68
CA ASP A 184 -11.34 -56.17 26.14
C ASP A 184 -10.50 -57.31 25.53
N VAL A 185 -9.36 -56.98 24.90
CA VAL A 185 -8.33 -57.94 24.51
C VAL A 185 -6.99 -57.59 25.16
N ASN A 186 -6.55 -58.43 26.09
CA ASN A 186 -5.23 -58.27 26.70
C ASN A 186 -4.10 -58.55 25.71
N ASN A 187 -3.05 -57.72 25.76
CA ASN A 187 -1.86 -57.80 24.92
C ASN A 187 -2.19 -57.59 23.43
N PHE A 188 -3.18 -56.74 23.13
CA PHE A 188 -3.48 -56.38 21.75
C PHE A 188 -2.28 -55.61 21.16
N GLY A 189 -1.79 -56.05 20.00
CA GLY A 189 -0.52 -55.55 19.44
C GLY A 189 0.76 -56.24 19.93
N GLY A 190 0.66 -57.20 20.87
CA GLY A 190 1.77 -58.04 21.31
C GLY A 190 2.07 -57.97 22.82
N ASP A 191 2.93 -58.88 23.28
CA ASP A 191 3.44 -58.85 24.66
C ASP A 191 4.27 -57.58 24.92
N TRP A 192 4.40 -57.18 26.19
CA TRP A 192 5.23 -56.07 26.62
C TRP A 192 6.62 -56.07 25.95
N PRO A 193 7.10 -54.94 25.37
CA PRO A 193 6.62 -53.56 25.48
C PRO A 193 5.47 -53.16 24.52
N GLY A 194 4.88 -54.12 23.81
CA GLY A 194 3.81 -53.89 22.85
C GLY A 194 4.30 -53.59 21.44
N ALA A 195 3.40 -53.00 20.64
CA ALA A 195 3.64 -52.68 19.25
C ALA A 195 4.78 -51.64 19.11
N GLN A 196 5.58 -51.82 18.06
CA GLN A 196 6.62 -50.86 17.66
C GLN A 196 6.03 -49.89 16.63
N VAL A 197 6.61 -48.70 16.53
CA VAL A 197 6.25 -47.71 15.51
C VAL A 197 6.33 -48.36 14.12
N ALA A 198 5.23 -48.35 13.39
CA ALA A 198 5.10 -48.92 12.06
C ALA A 198 5.69 -48.01 10.99
N GLY A 199 5.58 -46.70 11.18
CA GLY A 199 6.20 -45.71 10.31
C GLY A 199 6.06 -44.28 10.85
N THR A 200 6.58 -43.34 10.05
CA THR A 200 6.46 -41.91 10.30
C THR A 200 5.78 -41.23 9.12
N LEU A 201 5.10 -40.12 9.40
CA LEU A 201 4.43 -39.26 8.43
C LEU A 201 4.68 -37.81 8.84
N SER A 202 5.28 -37.02 7.95
CA SER A 202 5.40 -35.57 8.15
C SER A 202 4.27 -34.86 7.42
N VAL A 203 3.49 -34.05 8.13
CA VAL A 203 2.43 -33.20 7.58
C VAL A 203 2.61 -31.79 8.13
N ASN A 204 2.71 -30.78 7.27
CA ASN A 204 2.85 -29.37 7.66
C ASN A 204 3.91 -29.15 8.76
N GLY A 205 5.10 -29.72 8.57
CA GLY A 205 6.22 -29.60 9.53
C GLY A 205 6.10 -30.49 10.79
N VAL A 206 4.94 -31.08 11.09
CA VAL A 206 4.74 -31.97 12.24
C VAL A 206 5.06 -33.41 11.86
N GLU A 207 5.97 -34.04 12.60
CA GLU A 207 6.25 -35.47 12.47
C GLU A 207 5.29 -36.29 13.35
N TYR A 208 4.48 -37.12 12.70
CA TYR A 208 3.68 -38.14 13.35
C TYR A 208 4.40 -39.49 13.26
N LYS A 209 4.49 -40.20 14.39
CA LYS A 209 4.80 -41.64 14.42
C LYS A 209 3.48 -42.38 14.46
N TYR A 210 3.34 -43.52 13.79
CA TYR A 210 2.09 -44.28 13.85
C TYR A 210 2.27 -45.78 14.11
N PHE A 211 1.26 -46.37 14.74
CA PHE A 211 1.11 -47.80 14.97
C PHE A 211 -0.05 -48.32 14.11
N GLU A 212 0.07 -49.52 13.54
CA GLU A 212 -0.93 -50.12 12.67
C GLU A 212 -1.56 -51.37 13.30
N TYR A 213 -2.88 -51.46 13.20
CA TYR A 213 -3.69 -52.58 13.67
C TYR A 213 -4.71 -52.99 12.61
N GLY A 214 -5.12 -54.26 12.61
CA GLY A 214 -6.15 -54.76 11.70
C GLY A 214 -7.57 -54.38 12.13
N ASP A 215 -8.55 -54.72 11.29
CA ASP A 215 -9.98 -54.47 11.55
C ASP A 215 -10.52 -55.19 12.81
N ASP A 216 -9.77 -56.14 13.36
CA ASP A 216 -10.14 -56.89 14.57
C ASP A 216 -10.12 -56.05 15.84
N ILE A 217 -9.55 -54.84 15.80
CA ILE A 217 -9.58 -53.88 16.91
C ILE A 217 -10.91 -53.10 17.01
N PHE A 218 -11.70 -53.03 15.93
CA PHE A 218 -12.94 -52.25 15.93
C PHE A 218 -13.96 -52.77 16.95
N GLY A 219 -14.48 -51.87 17.77
CA GLY A 219 -15.45 -52.09 18.82
C GLY A 219 -14.84 -52.47 20.18
N LEU A 220 -13.51 -52.53 20.30
CA LEU A 220 -12.83 -52.85 21.56
C LEU A 220 -12.57 -51.58 22.39
N ALA A 221 -12.76 -51.67 23.70
CA ALA A 221 -12.28 -50.70 24.67
C ALA A 221 -10.93 -51.14 25.24
N GLU A 222 -9.89 -50.38 24.94
CA GLU A 222 -8.50 -50.69 25.28
C GLU A 222 -7.88 -49.57 26.12
N ASN A 223 -6.91 -49.93 26.96
CA ASN A 223 -6.04 -48.99 27.67
C ASN A 223 -4.68 -48.97 26.98
N LEU A 224 -4.31 -47.80 26.45
CA LEU A 224 -3.03 -47.53 25.82
C LEU A 224 -1.99 -47.20 26.88
N ILE A 225 -0.83 -47.84 26.79
CA ILE A 225 0.35 -47.55 27.60
C ILE A 225 1.52 -47.28 26.64
N PHE A 226 1.87 -46.01 26.51
CA PHE A 226 3.11 -45.61 25.85
C PHE A 226 4.28 -45.79 26.81
N ASN A 227 5.33 -46.45 26.33
CA ASN A 227 6.54 -46.73 27.11
C ASN A 227 7.80 -46.51 26.29
N ASN A 228 8.92 -46.29 26.97
CA ASN A 228 10.22 -46.01 26.36
C ASN A 228 10.91 -47.27 25.78
N ASN A 229 10.10 -48.16 25.20
CA ASN A 229 10.47 -49.43 24.61
C ASN A 229 11.31 -50.32 25.55
N ASN A 230 10.76 -50.58 26.75
CA ASN A 230 11.37 -51.41 27.79
C ASN A 230 12.66 -50.83 28.43
N ASN A 231 12.90 -49.52 28.36
CA ASN A 231 13.98 -48.84 29.07
C ASN A 231 13.58 -48.34 30.48
N GLY A 232 12.49 -48.86 31.05
CA GLY A 232 12.12 -48.67 32.46
C GLY A 232 11.18 -47.49 32.76
N THR A 233 10.70 -46.76 31.75
CA THR A 233 9.75 -45.64 31.90
C THR A 233 8.50 -45.88 31.06
N GLN A 234 7.33 -45.58 31.64
CA GLN A 234 6.03 -45.66 30.96
C GLN A 234 5.10 -44.56 31.46
N LEU A 235 4.12 -44.19 30.64
CA LEU A 235 3.03 -43.30 31.03
C LEU A 235 1.92 -44.08 31.75
N ALA A 236 1.00 -43.32 32.36
CA ALA A 236 -0.24 -43.88 32.89
C ALA A 236 -1.17 -44.36 31.76
N ASP A 237 -2.02 -45.32 32.09
CA ASP A 237 -3.02 -45.89 31.19
C ASP A 237 -3.95 -44.81 30.63
N TYR A 238 -4.12 -44.79 29.31
CA TYR A 238 -5.06 -43.92 28.60
C TYR A 238 -6.15 -44.76 27.93
N ASN A 239 -7.41 -44.56 28.30
CA ASN A 239 -8.51 -45.39 27.81
C ASN A 239 -9.07 -44.89 26.47
N VAL A 240 -9.26 -45.77 25.50
CA VAL A 240 -9.85 -45.48 24.18
C VAL A 240 -10.81 -46.59 23.77
N THR A 241 -11.91 -46.22 23.13
CA THR A 241 -12.78 -47.16 22.41
C THR A 241 -12.57 -47.01 20.91
N PHE A 242 -12.16 -48.08 20.24
CA PHE A 242 -11.89 -48.08 18.80
C PHE A 242 -13.21 -48.23 18.01
N GLU A 243 -13.95 -47.14 17.85
CA GLU A 243 -15.24 -47.10 17.17
C GLU A 243 -15.22 -47.65 15.74
N ALA A 244 -16.27 -48.39 15.38
CA ALA A 244 -16.39 -48.96 14.04
C ALA A 244 -16.50 -47.85 12.98
N GLY A 245 -15.58 -47.88 12.01
CA GLY A 245 -15.54 -46.91 10.90
C GLY A 245 -14.65 -45.68 11.15
N VAL A 246 -13.96 -45.60 12.29
CA VAL A 246 -12.92 -44.59 12.54
C VAL A 246 -11.55 -45.24 12.34
N ALA A 247 -10.94 -45.02 11.17
CA ALA A 247 -9.66 -45.66 10.83
C ALA A 247 -8.45 -44.97 11.47
N ASP A 248 -8.56 -43.71 11.88
CA ASP A 248 -7.42 -42.89 12.29
C ASP A 248 -7.67 -42.27 13.67
N TYR A 249 -6.73 -42.48 14.59
CA TYR A 249 -6.72 -41.90 15.93
C TYR A 249 -5.44 -41.11 16.14
N PHE A 250 -5.54 -39.93 16.78
CA PHE A 250 -4.42 -39.00 16.94
C PHE A 250 -4.22 -38.67 18.42
N PHE A 251 -2.98 -38.72 18.90
CA PHE A 251 -2.63 -38.37 20.27
C PHE A 251 -1.38 -37.48 20.33
N LEU A 252 -1.35 -36.59 21.31
CA LEU A 252 -0.13 -35.95 21.78
C LEU A 252 0.41 -36.76 22.96
N VAL A 253 1.69 -37.12 22.89
CA VAL A 253 2.35 -37.92 23.93
C VAL A 253 3.55 -37.15 24.44
N THR A 254 3.48 -36.71 25.70
CA THR A 254 4.57 -36.00 26.38
C THR A 254 5.14 -36.86 27.51
N ALA A 255 6.22 -36.42 28.15
CA ALA A 255 6.76 -37.10 29.32
C ALA A 255 5.77 -37.17 30.51
N ASP A 256 4.76 -36.30 30.52
CA ASP A 256 3.79 -36.17 31.62
C ASP A 256 2.46 -36.89 31.36
N GLY A 257 2.14 -37.24 30.12
CA GLY A 257 0.89 -37.93 29.80
C GLY A 257 0.51 -38.00 28.33
N VAL A 258 -0.72 -38.46 28.11
CA VAL A 258 -1.34 -38.67 26.79
C VAL A 258 -2.62 -37.85 26.71
N SER A 259 -2.84 -37.17 25.59
CA SER A 259 -4.12 -36.52 25.26
C SER A 259 -4.48 -36.77 23.80
N GLU A 260 -5.76 -36.70 23.46
CA GLU A 260 -6.21 -36.67 22.06
C GLU A 260 -5.60 -35.46 21.34
N ALA A 261 -5.27 -35.66 20.06
CA ALA A 261 -4.85 -34.62 19.14
C ALA A 261 -5.82 -34.56 17.97
N ASP A 262 -5.84 -33.44 17.25
CA ASP A 262 -6.66 -33.29 16.06
C ASP A 262 -6.02 -34.00 14.85
N ALA A 263 -6.87 -34.49 13.94
CA ALA A 263 -6.42 -35.10 12.69
C ALA A 263 -5.80 -34.05 11.75
N PRO A 264 -4.66 -34.33 11.11
CA PRO A 264 -4.06 -33.40 10.15
C PRO A 264 -4.98 -33.23 8.94
N GLY A 265 -5.42 -31.99 8.69
CA GLY A 265 -6.24 -31.61 7.53
C GLY A 265 -7.75 -31.83 7.65
N GLY A 266 -8.27 -32.33 8.78
CA GLY A 266 -9.71 -32.60 8.93
C GLY A 266 -10.52 -31.41 9.45
N GLY A 267 -10.91 -30.45 8.60
CA GLY A 267 -12.11 -29.58 8.68
C GLY A 267 -12.50 -28.82 9.97
N GLY A 268 -11.74 -28.95 11.05
CA GLY A 268 -11.83 -28.21 12.30
C GLY A 268 -10.39 -28.01 12.76
N GLY A 269 -9.74 -26.99 12.24
CA GLY A 269 -8.33 -26.73 12.50
C GLY A 269 -8.06 -26.53 14.00
N ILE A 270 -6.82 -26.78 14.41
CA ILE A 270 -6.30 -26.26 15.68
C ILE A 270 -6.46 -24.74 15.62
N THR A 271 -7.54 -24.21 16.21
CA THR A 271 -7.81 -22.79 16.18
C THR A 271 -6.98 -22.11 17.25
N VAL A 272 -5.98 -21.34 16.82
CA VAL A 272 -5.33 -20.35 17.69
C VAL A 272 -6.40 -19.33 18.10
N PRO A 273 -6.51 -18.97 19.40
CA PRO A 273 -7.49 -17.98 19.83
C PRO A 273 -7.30 -16.67 19.09
N ALA A 274 -8.34 -16.20 18.38
CA ALA A 274 -8.27 -14.96 17.61
C ALA A 274 -7.78 -13.79 18.46
N HIS A 275 -6.85 -13.01 17.91
CA HIS A 275 -6.27 -11.85 18.56
C HIS A 275 -5.93 -10.77 17.54
N SER A 276 -5.52 -9.60 18.03
CA SER A 276 -5.13 -8.45 17.21
C SER A 276 -3.66 -8.15 17.44
N GLY A 277 -2.92 -7.89 16.38
CA GLY A 277 -1.47 -7.73 16.43
C GLY A 277 -0.75 -9.08 16.30
N VAL A 278 0.44 -9.18 16.89
CA VAL A 278 1.34 -10.32 16.76
C VAL A 278 1.53 -10.99 18.12
N ARG A 279 1.54 -12.32 18.14
CA ARG A 279 1.88 -13.15 19.29
C ARG A 279 3.08 -14.03 19.04
N VAL A 280 4.01 -14.00 19.99
CA VAL A 280 5.11 -14.97 20.09
C VAL A 280 4.73 -16.00 21.14
N TRP A 281 4.46 -17.23 20.71
CA TRP A 281 4.09 -18.38 21.53
C TRP A 281 5.32 -19.18 21.90
N ALA A 282 5.58 -19.37 23.19
CA ALA A 282 6.70 -20.13 23.73
C ALA A 282 6.19 -21.39 24.44
N ASP A 283 6.53 -22.56 23.89
CA ASP A 283 6.53 -23.84 24.60
C ASP A 283 7.75 -23.85 25.52
N ASP A 284 7.54 -23.40 26.76
CA ASP A 284 8.60 -23.17 27.74
C ASP A 284 8.96 -24.45 28.49
N GLN A 285 10.03 -25.10 28.03
CA GLN A 285 10.64 -26.30 28.62
C GLN A 285 11.94 -25.99 29.36
N THR A 286 12.22 -24.73 29.66
CA THR A 286 13.49 -24.27 30.25
C THR A 286 13.66 -24.68 31.72
N GLY A 287 12.54 -24.95 32.41
CA GLY A 287 12.52 -25.13 33.87
C GLY A 287 12.74 -23.83 34.67
N TRP A 288 12.65 -22.65 34.03
CA TRP A 288 12.76 -21.36 34.69
C TRP A 288 11.50 -21.00 35.49
N ASP A 289 11.69 -20.28 36.61
CA ASP A 289 10.58 -19.79 37.43
C ASP A 289 9.74 -18.72 36.69
N ALA A 290 10.36 -17.94 35.80
CA ALA A 290 9.69 -16.96 34.94
C ALA A 290 10.51 -16.72 33.66
N ILE A 291 9.82 -16.67 32.51
CA ILE A 291 10.40 -16.34 31.20
C ILE A 291 9.99 -14.92 30.79
N ALA A 292 10.92 -14.18 30.19
CA ALA A 292 10.71 -12.87 29.58
C ALA A 292 11.33 -12.87 28.17
N LEU A 293 10.87 -11.95 27.31
CA LEU A 293 11.32 -11.85 25.92
C LEU A 293 11.81 -10.43 25.63
N TYR A 294 13.11 -10.31 25.41
CA TYR A 294 13.74 -9.05 24.98
C TYR A 294 13.98 -9.09 23.47
N MET A 295 13.75 -7.97 22.76
CA MET A 295 13.95 -7.86 21.32
C MET A 295 14.87 -6.68 21.00
N TRP A 296 15.74 -6.88 20.01
CA TRP A 296 16.59 -5.84 19.46
C TRP A 296 16.87 -6.11 17.97
N GLY A 297 16.91 -5.07 17.15
CA GLY A 297 17.01 -5.23 15.70
C GLY A 297 16.72 -3.91 15.01
N ASP A 298 15.80 -3.93 14.05
CA ASP A 298 15.28 -2.73 13.41
C ASP A 298 14.69 -1.75 14.43
N VAL A 299 14.05 -2.26 15.50
CA VAL A 299 13.68 -1.49 16.68
C VAL A 299 14.31 -2.07 17.95
N ASN A 300 15.26 -1.32 18.52
CA ASN A 300 15.90 -1.72 19.77
C ASN A 300 14.97 -1.57 20.99
N ASN A 301 14.99 -2.57 21.88
CA ASN A 301 14.11 -2.66 23.05
C ASN A 301 12.62 -2.75 22.67
N PHE A 302 12.28 -3.36 21.53
CA PHE A 302 10.89 -3.60 21.17
C PHE A 302 10.25 -4.50 22.25
N GLY A 303 9.12 -4.06 22.84
CA GLY A 303 8.52 -4.70 24.02
C GLY A 303 9.09 -4.27 25.38
N GLY A 304 10.04 -3.34 25.43
CA GLY A 304 10.55 -2.67 26.63
C GLY A 304 12.02 -2.94 26.95
N ASP A 305 12.57 -2.15 27.87
CA ASP A 305 13.92 -2.32 28.40
C ASP A 305 14.12 -3.72 29.01
N TRP A 306 15.38 -4.18 29.05
CA TRP A 306 15.76 -5.43 29.71
C TRP A 306 15.07 -5.60 31.08
N PRO A 307 14.37 -6.72 31.34
CA PRO A 307 14.43 -8.04 30.66
C PRO A 307 13.47 -8.20 29.47
N GLY A 308 12.85 -7.12 29.02
CA GLY A 308 11.89 -7.12 27.91
C GLY A 308 10.46 -7.45 28.34
N ALA A 309 9.65 -7.83 27.35
CA ALA A 309 8.25 -8.12 27.50
C ALA A 309 8.02 -9.26 28.50
N GLN A 310 6.98 -9.10 29.32
CA GLN A 310 6.52 -10.13 30.24
C GLN A 310 5.44 -10.98 29.57
N VAL A 311 5.29 -12.23 30.02
CA VAL A 311 4.25 -13.13 29.52
C VAL A 311 2.88 -12.48 29.69
N ALA A 312 2.16 -12.30 28.58
CA ALA A 312 0.82 -11.72 28.52
C ALA A 312 -0.25 -12.73 28.96
N GLY A 313 -0.04 -14.02 28.66
CA GLY A 313 -0.92 -15.09 29.10
C GLY A 313 -0.39 -16.49 28.80
N THR A 314 -1.22 -17.50 29.05
CA THR A 314 -0.92 -18.90 28.74
C THR A 314 -2.17 -19.54 28.17
N GLU A 315 -2.03 -20.21 27.02
CA GLU A 315 -3.13 -20.90 26.35
C GLU A 315 -2.70 -22.32 25.98
N THR A 316 -3.67 -23.24 25.93
CA THR A 316 -3.42 -24.60 25.45
C THR A 316 -3.87 -24.71 24.00
N ILE A 317 -2.92 -24.91 23.07
CA ILE A 317 -3.14 -25.00 21.63
C ILE A 317 -2.64 -26.37 21.18
N GLY A 318 -3.52 -27.18 20.57
CA GLY A 318 -3.16 -28.54 20.14
C GLY A 318 -2.63 -29.44 21.26
N GLY A 319 -3.04 -29.20 22.51
CA GLY A 319 -2.60 -29.95 23.69
C GLY A 319 -1.30 -29.45 24.35
N VAL A 320 -0.61 -28.48 23.76
CA VAL A 320 0.62 -27.86 24.32
C VAL A 320 0.25 -26.55 25.02
N ALA A 321 0.76 -26.35 26.25
CA ALA A 321 0.56 -25.11 27.02
C ALA A 321 1.61 -24.07 26.63
N TYR A 322 1.24 -23.13 25.75
CA TYR A 322 2.10 -22.04 25.32
C TYR A 322 1.94 -20.83 26.23
N LYS A 323 3.06 -20.26 26.69
CA LYS A 323 3.11 -18.89 27.20
C LYS A 323 3.20 -17.95 26.00
N TYR A 324 2.55 -16.79 26.02
CA TYR A 324 2.66 -15.87 24.89
C TYR A 324 3.02 -14.44 25.30
N PHE A 325 3.70 -13.77 24.38
CA PHE A 325 4.01 -12.34 24.39
C PHE A 325 3.20 -11.68 23.29
N GLU A 326 2.68 -10.48 23.53
CA GLU A 326 1.73 -9.81 22.63
C GLU A 326 2.27 -8.44 22.23
N TYR A 327 2.21 -8.16 20.94
CA TYR A 327 2.76 -6.98 20.28
C TYR A 327 1.71 -6.40 19.32
N GLY A 328 1.79 -5.10 19.04
CA GLY A 328 0.91 -4.45 18.06
C GLY A 328 1.32 -4.75 16.61
N GLU A 329 0.56 -4.20 15.67
CA GLU A 329 0.86 -4.29 14.23
C GLU A 329 2.09 -3.47 13.82
N ASP A 330 2.61 -2.63 14.72
CA ASP A 330 3.84 -1.86 14.57
C ASP A 330 5.11 -2.71 14.51
N ILE A 331 5.00 -4.01 14.84
CA ILE A 331 6.11 -4.96 14.67
C ILE A 331 6.24 -5.50 13.25
N TYR A 332 5.22 -5.35 12.39
CA TYR A 332 5.28 -5.87 11.02
C TYR A 332 6.38 -5.19 10.19
N GLY A 333 7.06 -5.99 9.38
CA GLY A 333 8.19 -5.60 8.54
C GLY A 333 9.53 -5.50 9.27
N LEU A 334 9.56 -5.66 10.60
CA LEU A 334 10.79 -5.56 11.39
C LEU A 334 11.55 -6.89 11.43
N ALA A 335 12.86 -6.83 11.25
CA ALA A 335 13.81 -7.89 11.55
C ALA A 335 14.33 -7.71 12.98
N GLU A 336 13.92 -8.59 13.89
CA GLU A 336 14.21 -8.53 15.31
C GLU A 336 15.00 -9.75 15.79
N ASN A 337 15.92 -9.54 16.73
CA ASN A 337 16.64 -10.59 17.42
C ASN A 337 16.00 -10.82 18.80
N LEU A 338 15.36 -11.97 18.94
CA LEU A 338 14.62 -12.39 20.13
C LEU A 338 15.55 -13.06 21.14
N ILE A 339 15.50 -12.62 22.40
CA ILE A 339 16.23 -13.19 23.52
C ILE A 339 15.25 -13.60 24.62
N PHE A 340 14.99 -14.91 24.70
CA PHE A 340 14.29 -15.50 25.84
C PHE A 340 15.23 -15.52 27.05
N ASN A 341 14.78 -14.96 28.17
CA ASN A 341 15.58 -14.87 29.38
C ASN A 341 14.80 -15.20 30.66
N ASN A 342 15.53 -15.60 31.71
CA ASN A 342 14.98 -15.99 33.00
C ASN A 342 14.61 -14.77 33.86
N ASN A 343 14.00 -13.76 33.24
CA ASN A 343 13.44 -12.55 33.87
C ASN A 343 14.30 -11.96 35.00
N ASN A 344 15.53 -11.54 34.67
CA ASN A 344 16.55 -11.02 35.61
C ASN A 344 17.19 -12.02 36.60
N ASN A 345 16.96 -13.32 36.47
CA ASN A 345 17.61 -14.34 37.30
C ASN A 345 18.97 -14.84 36.73
N GLY A 346 19.59 -14.04 35.85
CA GLY A 346 20.97 -14.22 35.40
C GLY A 346 21.22 -15.28 34.32
N THR A 347 20.17 -15.83 33.69
CA THR A 347 20.29 -16.79 32.57
C THR A 347 19.48 -16.30 31.37
N GLN A 348 20.03 -16.43 30.16
CA GLN A 348 19.37 -16.11 28.89
C GLN A 348 19.81 -17.11 27.81
N LEU A 349 19.01 -17.25 26.77
CA LEU A 349 19.36 -18.04 25.58
C LEU A 349 20.11 -17.18 24.55
N ALA A 350 20.64 -17.83 23.52
CA ALA A 350 21.13 -17.15 22.33
C ALA A 350 20.00 -16.39 21.64
N ASP A 351 20.36 -15.35 20.91
CA ASP A 351 19.46 -14.58 20.07
C ASP A 351 18.95 -15.40 18.89
N VAL A 352 17.66 -15.23 18.58
CA VAL A 352 17.02 -15.81 17.40
C VAL A 352 16.50 -14.69 16.53
N ASN A 353 17.00 -14.59 15.30
CA ASN A 353 16.53 -13.59 14.35
C ASN A 353 15.18 -14.00 13.75
N VAL A 354 14.23 -13.07 13.72
CA VAL A 354 12.87 -13.24 13.20
C VAL A 354 12.51 -12.00 12.39
N VAL A 355 12.01 -12.20 11.18
CA VAL A 355 11.35 -11.14 10.41
C VAL A 355 9.85 -11.27 10.63
N PHE A 356 9.23 -10.23 11.18
CA PHE A 356 7.80 -10.22 11.43
C PHE A 356 7.04 -9.84 10.16
N GLU A 357 6.63 -10.81 9.35
CA GLU A 357 5.96 -10.58 8.07
C GLU A 357 4.56 -9.99 8.22
N GLU A 358 4.21 -9.05 7.34
CA GLU A 358 2.88 -8.42 7.31
C GLU A 358 1.79 -9.47 7.10
N GLY A 359 0.80 -9.48 7.99
CA GLY A 359 -0.31 -10.45 7.96
C GLY A 359 -0.05 -11.77 8.69
N VAL A 360 1.17 -12.00 9.20
CA VAL A 360 1.48 -13.18 10.03
C VAL A 360 1.34 -12.85 11.51
N GLN A 361 0.26 -13.32 12.14
CA GLN A 361 -0.06 -12.97 13.53
C GLN A 361 0.59 -13.87 14.59
N ASP A 362 1.06 -15.07 14.24
CA ASP A 362 1.45 -16.09 15.22
C ASP A 362 2.81 -16.71 14.96
N TYR A 363 3.76 -16.56 15.90
CA TYR A 363 5.11 -17.14 15.82
C TYR A 363 5.33 -18.13 16.96
N PHE A 364 5.52 -19.41 16.65
CA PHE A 364 5.65 -20.47 17.65
C PHE A 364 7.11 -20.84 17.88
N PHE A 365 7.50 -21.00 19.14
CA PHE A 365 8.84 -21.38 19.54
C PHE A 365 8.80 -22.56 20.50
N GLN A 366 9.69 -23.53 20.28
CA GLN A 366 10.12 -24.44 21.32
C GLN A 366 11.29 -23.80 22.06
N VAL A 367 11.18 -23.65 23.38
CA VAL A 367 12.19 -22.99 24.20
C VAL A 367 12.71 -23.97 25.25
N THR A 368 13.96 -24.40 25.10
CA THR A 368 14.63 -25.35 25.99
C THR A 368 15.81 -24.68 26.70
N PRO A 369 16.43 -25.30 27.71
CA PRO A 369 17.65 -24.77 28.32
C PRO A 369 18.81 -24.58 27.34
N ASP A 370 18.81 -25.31 26.21
CA ASP A 370 19.88 -25.31 25.22
C ASP A 370 19.66 -24.27 24.10
N GLY A 371 18.45 -23.75 23.94
CA GLY A 371 18.14 -22.76 22.90
C GLY A 371 16.65 -22.63 22.59
N ALA A 372 16.32 -21.65 21.74
CA ALA A 372 14.99 -21.42 21.21
C ALA A 372 14.96 -21.72 19.71
N THR A 373 13.95 -22.45 19.25
CA THR A 373 13.78 -22.84 17.85
C THR A 373 12.41 -22.40 17.37
N LEU A 374 12.35 -21.63 16.28
CA LEU A 374 11.11 -21.27 15.60
C LEU A 374 10.47 -22.54 15.01
N LEU A 375 9.19 -22.74 15.27
CA LEU A 375 8.39 -23.86 14.79
C LEU A 375 7.46 -23.39 13.68
N GLU A 376 7.18 -24.27 12.73
CA GLU A 376 6.01 -24.10 11.86
C GLU A 376 4.74 -24.26 12.73
N GLY A 377 3.88 -23.24 12.72
CA GLY A 377 2.72 -23.19 13.60
C GLY A 377 1.76 -24.36 13.38
N PRO A 378 1.02 -24.80 14.43
CA PRO A 378 0.12 -25.97 14.37
C PRO A 378 -1.08 -25.83 13.41
N GLY A 379 -1.25 -24.67 12.76
CA GLY A 379 -2.28 -24.38 11.77
C GLY A 379 -1.80 -24.33 10.30
N GLY A 380 -0.52 -24.62 10.02
CA GLY A 380 0.02 -24.63 8.65
C GLY A 380 0.08 -23.24 8.03
N GLY A 381 1.13 -22.48 8.38
CA GLY A 381 1.43 -21.20 7.76
C GLY A 381 2.40 -20.38 8.60
N ASN A 382 3.70 -20.67 8.48
CA ASN A 382 4.79 -19.73 8.77
C ASN A 382 5.94 -20.06 7.81
N GLY A 383 6.04 -19.34 6.70
CA GLY A 383 7.20 -19.43 5.81
C GLY A 383 8.32 -18.57 6.39
N GLY A 384 9.40 -19.18 6.88
CA GLY A 384 10.53 -18.43 7.41
C GLY A 384 11.66 -19.32 7.89
N GLY A 385 12.35 -19.99 6.97
CA GLY A 385 13.51 -20.84 7.28
C GLY A 385 14.75 -20.01 7.62
N GLY A 386 15.19 -20.06 8.89
CA GLY A 386 16.47 -19.51 9.33
C GLY A 386 17.61 -20.53 9.14
N SER A 387 18.75 -20.09 8.60
CA SER A 387 20.01 -20.85 8.59
C SER A 387 21.09 -20.13 9.40
N GLU A 388 21.75 -20.86 10.31
CA GLU A 388 22.84 -20.40 11.17
C GLU A 388 24.15 -20.06 10.41
N GLN A 389 24.77 -18.90 10.63
CA GLN A 389 26.22 -18.67 10.55
C GLN A 389 26.67 -17.42 11.35
N PRO A 390 27.96 -17.33 11.79
CA PRO A 390 28.37 -16.68 13.04
C PRO A 390 28.84 -15.21 12.95
N VAL A 391 28.81 -14.55 14.12
CA VAL A 391 29.02 -13.12 14.41
C VAL A 391 30.44 -12.57 14.12
N GLU A 392 30.51 -11.40 13.48
CA GLU A 392 31.70 -10.52 13.41
C GLU A 392 31.48 -9.16 14.13
N PRO A 393 32.55 -8.48 14.62
CA PRO A 393 32.51 -7.38 15.60
C PRO A 393 32.00 -6.03 15.06
N PRO A 394 31.61 -5.06 15.92
CA PRO A 394 30.69 -3.97 15.57
C PRO A 394 31.32 -2.91 14.66
N VAL A 395 30.62 -2.60 13.57
CA VAL A 395 30.91 -1.51 12.63
C VAL A 395 30.31 -0.21 13.18
N GLU A 396 31.05 0.90 13.09
CA GLU A 396 30.50 2.22 13.40
C GLU A 396 29.35 2.54 12.43
N VAL A 397 28.15 2.76 12.98
CA VAL A 397 26.95 3.05 12.19
C VAL A 397 27.07 4.45 11.61
N THR A 398 27.44 4.55 10.33
CA THR A 398 27.29 5.78 9.56
C THR A 398 25.88 5.79 8.97
N ARG A 399 25.12 6.84 9.26
CA ARG A 399 23.74 7.04 8.78
C ARG A 399 23.73 8.00 7.60
N ASP A 400 22.76 7.83 6.72
CA ASP A 400 22.60 8.69 5.55
C ASP A 400 22.11 10.10 5.90
N PRO A 401 22.37 11.09 5.03
CA PRO A 401 21.94 12.46 5.29
C PRO A 401 20.42 12.63 5.11
N ALA A 402 19.82 13.40 6.01
CA ALA A 402 18.49 13.96 5.86
C ALA A 402 18.59 15.46 5.54
N VAL A 403 17.61 15.98 4.81
CA VAL A 403 17.47 17.41 4.54
C VAL A 403 16.10 17.88 5.02
N ILE A 404 16.06 19.02 5.70
CA ILE A 404 14.81 19.67 6.10
C ILE A 404 14.62 20.95 5.30
N TYR A 405 13.51 20.99 4.56
CA TYR A 405 13.01 22.12 3.81
C TYR A 405 11.92 22.80 4.62
N LEU A 406 12.20 23.99 5.16
CA LEU A 406 11.26 24.74 5.99
C LEU A 406 10.68 25.95 5.26
N GLN A 407 9.37 26.00 5.10
CA GLN A 407 8.63 27.21 4.77
C GLN A 407 8.51 28.06 6.04
N ASP A 408 9.27 29.16 6.10
CA ASP A 408 9.32 30.03 7.27
C ASP A 408 8.39 31.24 7.14
N LEU A 409 7.34 31.26 7.97
CA LEU A 409 6.41 32.38 8.14
C LEU A 409 6.50 33.02 9.54
N SER A 410 7.53 32.67 10.32
CA SER A 410 7.71 33.12 11.72
C SER A 410 7.94 34.63 11.85
N GLY A 411 8.53 35.24 10.82
CA GLY A 411 9.01 36.63 10.85
C GLY A 411 10.29 36.84 11.66
N TRP A 412 11.07 35.78 11.96
CA TRP A 412 12.32 35.89 12.72
C TRP A 412 13.51 36.30 11.82
N ASP A 413 14.41 37.14 12.36
CA ASP A 413 15.61 37.61 11.66
C ASP A 413 16.69 36.52 11.52
N GLU A 414 16.82 35.66 12.53
CA GLU A 414 17.73 34.50 12.55
C GLU A 414 16.94 33.22 12.89
N LEU A 415 17.38 32.09 12.35
CA LEU A 415 16.72 30.81 12.52
C LEU A 415 17.75 29.66 12.62
N TYR A 416 17.56 28.80 13.61
CA TYR A 416 18.36 27.62 13.91
C TYR A 416 17.44 26.43 14.18
N LEU A 417 17.97 25.22 13.99
CA LEU A 417 17.30 23.96 14.25
C LEU A 417 18.09 23.12 15.26
N TYR A 418 17.51 22.89 16.44
CA TYR A 418 18.02 21.96 17.43
C TYR A 418 17.23 20.66 17.39
N MET A 419 17.89 19.50 17.54
CA MET A 419 17.28 18.18 17.43
C MET A 419 17.73 17.27 18.59
N TRP A 420 16.78 16.54 19.16
CA TRP A 420 17.05 15.54 20.21
C TRP A 420 16.04 14.37 20.18
N GLY A 421 16.53 13.15 20.34
CA GLY A 421 15.73 11.93 20.21
C GLY A 421 16.63 10.70 20.17
N ASP A 422 16.57 9.93 19.08
CA ASP A 422 17.47 8.80 18.81
C ASP A 422 18.95 9.21 18.91
N VAL A 423 19.29 10.42 18.45
CA VAL A 423 20.60 11.04 18.65
C VAL A 423 20.46 12.38 19.35
N ASN A 424 20.90 12.43 20.61
CA ASN A 424 20.90 13.67 21.38
C ASN A 424 21.89 14.71 20.82
N ASN A 425 21.40 15.91 20.51
CA ASN A 425 22.15 17.00 19.87
C ASN A 425 22.58 16.69 18.42
N LEU A 426 21.72 16.00 17.66
CA LEU A 426 21.99 15.67 16.26
C LEU A 426 22.39 16.95 15.48
N GLY A 427 23.60 16.93 14.92
CA GLY A 427 24.20 18.05 14.17
C GLY A 427 24.98 19.06 15.02
N ALA A 428 24.42 19.61 16.10
CA ALA A 428 25.11 20.55 16.99
C ALA A 428 24.42 20.73 18.36
N GLU A 429 25.21 21.12 19.39
CA GLU A 429 24.66 21.65 20.65
C GLU A 429 23.85 22.94 20.41
N TRP A 430 23.01 23.31 21.38
CA TRP A 430 22.20 24.53 21.34
C TRP A 430 23.01 25.77 20.89
N PRO A 431 22.54 26.58 19.92
CA PRO A 431 21.18 26.63 19.36
C PRO A 431 20.89 25.64 18.22
N GLY A 432 21.80 24.72 17.93
CA GLY A 432 21.66 23.74 16.85
C GLY A 432 22.21 24.23 15.50
N ILE A 433 21.73 23.62 14.42
CA ILE A 433 22.20 23.82 13.05
C ILE A 433 21.66 25.16 12.50
N PRO A 434 22.50 26.05 11.95
CA PRO A 434 22.03 27.25 11.27
C PRO A 434 21.42 26.93 9.89
N VAL A 435 20.55 27.81 9.39
CA VAL A 435 20.03 27.73 8.01
C VAL A 435 21.20 27.74 7.01
N SER A 436 21.15 26.85 6.03
CA SER A 436 22.09 26.80 4.89
C SER A 436 21.96 28.03 3.99
N GLU A 437 23.02 28.38 3.27
CA GLU A 437 22.95 29.40 2.20
C GLU A 437 22.10 28.94 1.00
N ALA A 438 21.83 27.62 0.90
CA ALA A 438 20.96 27.06 -0.12
C ALA A 438 19.48 27.31 0.17
N THR A 439 18.70 27.49 -0.89
CA THR A 439 17.23 27.53 -0.84
C THR A 439 16.65 26.50 -1.79
N TYR A 440 15.50 25.95 -1.44
CA TYR A 440 14.76 25.01 -2.28
C TYR A 440 13.41 25.61 -2.64
N LYS A 441 12.94 25.44 -3.87
CA LYS A 441 11.73 26.10 -4.35
C LYS A 441 10.80 25.08 -5.01
N VAL A 442 9.56 25.02 -4.52
CA VAL A 442 8.48 24.22 -5.11
C VAL A 442 7.30 25.16 -5.39
N GLY A 443 6.89 25.26 -6.65
CA GLY A 443 5.85 26.21 -7.07
C GLY A 443 6.18 27.67 -6.68
N THR A 444 5.34 28.28 -5.85
CA THR A 444 5.50 29.64 -5.31
C THR A 444 6.25 29.69 -3.96
N VAL A 445 6.44 28.55 -3.30
CA VAL A 445 7.01 28.48 -1.95
C VAL A 445 8.53 28.34 -2.01
N VAL A 446 9.23 29.16 -1.23
CA VAL A 446 10.68 29.08 -1.03
C VAL A 446 10.94 28.53 0.36
N TYR A 447 11.61 27.39 0.42
CA TYR A 447 12.01 26.70 1.63
C TYR A 447 13.45 27.05 2.01
N LYS A 448 13.67 27.34 3.29
CA LYS A 448 14.99 27.37 3.94
C LYS A 448 15.48 25.93 4.11
N VAL A 449 16.79 25.70 3.96
CA VAL A 449 17.36 24.35 3.98
C VAL A 449 18.20 24.14 5.23
N PHE A 450 17.97 23.03 5.94
CA PHE A 450 18.87 22.50 6.97
C PHE A 450 19.40 21.15 6.50
N ASN A 451 20.73 20.98 6.52
CA ASN A 451 21.36 19.71 6.17
C ASN A 451 21.68 18.95 7.45
N VAL A 452 21.28 17.68 7.53
CA VAL A 452 21.46 16.80 8.69
C VAL A 452 22.24 15.56 8.23
N PRO A 453 23.58 15.59 8.27
CA PRO A 453 24.43 14.63 7.54
C PRO A 453 24.30 13.16 7.95
N GLU A 454 23.75 12.87 9.12
CA GLU A 454 23.57 11.53 9.69
C GLU A 454 22.13 11.37 10.23
N GLY A 455 21.18 12.01 9.55
CA GLY A 455 19.81 12.17 10.03
C GLY A 455 18.82 11.11 9.54
N LEU A 456 19.07 10.46 8.40
CA LEU A 456 18.07 9.60 7.74
C LEU A 456 17.64 8.46 8.66
N GLY A 457 16.33 8.33 8.83
CA GLY A 457 15.67 7.32 9.65
C GLY A 457 15.65 7.61 11.14
N LEU A 458 16.27 8.68 11.62
CA LEU A 458 16.25 9.03 13.05
C LEU A 458 14.92 9.66 13.46
N ALA A 459 14.32 9.15 14.53
CA ALA A 459 13.21 9.79 15.24
C ALA A 459 13.74 10.88 16.17
N GLU A 460 13.53 12.14 15.78
CA GLU A 460 14.04 13.31 16.46
C GLU A 460 12.92 14.27 16.87
N ASN A 461 13.09 14.98 17.97
CA ASN A 461 12.29 16.15 18.31
C ASN A 461 12.99 17.41 17.79
N LEU A 462 12.36 18.08 16.83
CA LEU A 462 12.87 19.29 16.21
C LEU A 462 12.39 20.51 16.99
N ILE A 463 13.32 21.44 17.26
CA ILE A 463 13.05 22.74 17.88
C ILE A 463 13.66 23.83 17.00
N PHE A 464 12.80 24.62 16.36
CA PHE A 464 13.23 25.83 15.65
C PHE A 464 13.36 26.99 16.63
N ASN A 465 14.45 27.74 16.55
CA ASN A 465 14.71 28.85 17.47
C ASN A 465 15.43 30.02 16.80
N ASN A 466 15.32 31.20 17.41
CA ASN A 466 15.98 32.43 16.92
C ASN A 466 17.30 32.75 17.64
N ASN A 467 17.80 31.85 18.50
CA ASN A 467 18.94 32.08 19.38
C ASN A 467 18.88 33.37 20.24
N ALA A 468 17.68 33.95 20.40
CA ALA A 468 17.43 35.19 21.15
C ALA A 468 16.35 35.00 22.24
N GLY A 469 16.00 33.76 22.56
CA GLY A 469 15.07 33.37 23.63
C GLY A 469 13.67 33.00 23.16
N THR A 470 13.40 32.94 21.85
CA THR A 470 12.16 32.43 21.27
C THR A 470 12.42 31.11 20.56
N GLN A 471 11.56 30.11 20.80
CA GLN A 471 11.64 28.79 20.19
C GLN A 471 10.24 28.21 19.99
N THR A 472 10.13 27.21 19.12
CA THR A 472 8.92 26.40 18.94
C THR A 472 8.75 25.42 20.10
N ALA A 473 7.57 24.77 20.17
CA ALA A 473 7.45 23.52 20.90
C ALA A 473 8.20 22.40 20.17
N ASP A 474 8.45 21.30 20.88
CA ASP A 474 9.10 20.11 20.36
C ASP A 474 8.21 19.46 19.30
N PHE A 475 8.75 19.29 18.10
CA PHE A 475 8.06 18.67 16.96
C PHE A 475 8.68 17.30 16.65
N PRO A 476 8.03 16.19 17.02
CA PRO A 476 8.56 14.85 16.73
C PRO A 476 8.49 14.57 15.23
N LEU A 477 9.58 14.09 14.65
CA LEU A 477 9.68 13.73 13.24
C LEU A 477 10.70 12.59 13.05
N THR A 478 10.32 11.56 12.32
CA THR A 478 11.29 10.60 11.76
C THR A 478 11.84 11.18 10.48
N LEU A 479 13.14 11.49 10.48
CA LEU A 479 13.80 12.19 9.38
C LEU A 479 13.86 11.31 8.12
N ALA A 480 13.11 11.67 7.09
CA ALA A 480 13.27 11.13 5.74
C ALA A 480 14.46 11.79 5.01
N ALA A 481 14.76 11.34 3.79
CA ALA A 481 15.85 11.93 3.00
C ALA A 481 15.57 13.41 2.69
N GLU A 482 14.30 13.73 2.44
CA GLU A 482 13.78 15.08 2.27
C GLU A 482 12.55 15.24 3.17
N ASN A 483 12.55 16.26 4.03
CA ASN A 483 11.48 16.55 4.97
C ASN A 483 10.96 17.95 4.68
N PHE A 484 9.65 18.10 4.45
CA PHE A 484 9.05 19.38 4.12
C PHE A 484 8.18 19.84 5.27
N LEU A 485 8.56 20.97 5.88
CA LEU A 485 7.91 21.51 7.07
C LEU A 485 7.47 22.96 6.85
N ARG A 486 6.50 23.41 7.64
CA ARG A 486 6.07 24.81 7.73
C ARG A 486 6.14 25.30 9.17
N LEU A 487 6.68 26.50 9.35
CA LEU A 487 6.71 27.23 10.62
C LEU A 487 5.83 28.50 10.52
N ASP A 488 4.76 28.55 11.31
CA ASP A 488 3.82 29.67 11.35
C ASP A 488 4.26 30.82 12.28
N ALA A 489 3.63 31.99 12.10
CA ALA A 489 3.91 33.20 12.88
C ALA A 489 3.65 33.05 14.39
N ASP A 490 2.82 32.08 14.79
CA ASP A 490 2.54 31.76 16.19
C ASP A 490 3.50 30.72 16.79
N GLY A 491 4.44 30.19 16.00
CA GLY A 491 5.43 29.20 16.42
C GLY A 491 4.99 27.74 16.20
N THR A 492 3.87 27.49 15.53
CA THR A 492 3.41 26.13 15.19
C THR A 492 4.24 25.54 14.05
N VAL A 493 4.63 24.27 14.20
CA VAL A 493 5.35 23.47 13.19
C VAL A 493 4.43 22.37 12.67
N SER A 494 4.41 22.16 11.35
CA SER A 494 3.65 21.08 10.71
C SER A 494 4.41 20.51 9.51
N GLU A 495 4.21 19.23 9.23
CA GLU A 495 4.59 18.62 7.94
C GLU A 495 3.72 19.16 6.82
N VAL A 496 4.32 19.40 5.67
CA VAL A 496 3.62 19.83 4.46
C VAL A 496 4.02 18.93 3.30
N ASP A 497 3.05 18.45 2.54
CA ASP A 497 3.32 17.85 1.25
C ASP A 497 3.60 19.00 0.25
N PRO A 498 4.84 19.16 -0.23
CA PRO A 498 5.18 20.25 -1.15
C PRO A 498 4.50 20.10 -2.52
N THR A 499 3.91 18.94 -2.81
CA THR A 499 3.13 18.63 -4.02
C THR A 499 1.62 18.82 -3.82
N ALA A 500 1.15 18.92 -2.57
CA ALA A 500 -0.22 19.27 -2.24
C ALA A 500 -0.44 20.78 -2.43
N ALA A 501 -0.84 21.17 -3.64
CA ALA A 501 -1.33 22.52 -3.87
C ALA A 501 -2.74 22.68 -3.30
N ASP A 502 -2.98 23.79 -2.58
CA ASP A 502 -4.33 24.16 -2.12
C ASP A 502 -5.29 24.37 -3.29
N ILE A 503 -4.77 24.92 -4.40
CA ILE A 503 -5.52 25.18 -5.63
C ILE A 503 -4.74 24.63 -6.82
N LYS A 504 -5.34 23.79 -7.65
CA LYS A 504 -4.68 23.17 -8.82
C LYS A 504 -5.14 23.79 -10.13
N ILE A 505 -4.19 24.10 -11.02
CA ILE A 505 -4.46 24.38 -12.43
C ILE A 505 -4.02 23.15 -13.23
N LEU A 506 -4.99 22.39 -13.73
CA LEU A 506 -4.81 21.17 -14.50
C LEU A 506 -4.87 21.50 -16.00
N VAL A 507 -3.77 21.27 -16.70
CA VAL A 507 -3.58 21.72 -18.08
C VAL A 507 -3.44 20.52 -19.01
N ASN A 508 -4.41 20.31 -19.89
CA ASN A 508 -4.28 19.38 -21.00
C ASN A 508 -3.36 20.03 -22.06
N ASN A 509 -2.12 19.59 -22.07
CA ASN A 509 -1.06 20.20 -22.87
C ASN A 509 -0.95 19.57 -24.26
N GLN A 510 -1.48 20.26 -25.28
CA GLN A 510 -1.41 19.85 -26.69
C GLN A 510 -0.46 20.72 -27.52
N THR A 511 0.58 21.28 -26.91
CA THR A 511 1.51 22.22 -27.56
C THR A 511 2.72 21.56 -28.23
N ASN A 512 3.01 20.29 -27.92
CA ASN A 512 4.22 19.56 -28.30
C ASN A 512 5.53 20.25 -27.84
N TRP A 513 5.51 20.98 -26.73
CA TRP A 513 6.73 21.55 -26.13
C TRP A 513 7.43 20.54 -25.22
N ASP A 514 8.77 20.46 -25.32
CA ASP A 514 9.60 19.58 -24.48
C ASP A 514 9.55 19.96 -22.99
N ALA A 515 9.30 21.23 -22.69
CA ALA A 515 9.09 21.75 -21.34
C ALA A 515 8.03 22.84 -21.38
N ILE A 516 7.19 22.89 -20.34
CA ILE A 516 6.15 23.92 -20.16
C ILE A 516 6.37 24.65 -18.84
N ALA A 517 6.08 25.95 -18.82
CA ALA A 517 6.00 26.78 -17.63
C ALA A 517 4.79 27.72 -17.70
N VAL A 518 4.36 28.24 -16.56
CA VAL A 518 3.28 29.24 -16.47
C VAL A 518 3.75 30.44 -15.65
N TYR A 519 3.64 31.63 -16.24
CA TYR A 519 3.81 32.90 -15.53
C TYR A 519 2.44 33.50 -15.24
N ALA A 520 2.28 34.18 -14.10
CA ALA A 520 1.03 34.87 -13.79
C ALA A 520 1.23 36.27 -13.23
N TRP A 521 0.36 37.20 -13.64
CA TRP A 521 0.36 38.58 -13.18
C TRP A 521 -1.06 39.14 -13.06
N GLY A 522 -1.32 40.02 -12.10
CA GLY A 522 -2.65 40.61 -11.89
C GLY A 522 -2.82 41.19 -10.49
N ASP A 523 -3.93 40.85 -9.83
CA ASP A 523 -4.23 41.26 -8.44
C ASP A 523 -3.18 40.75 -7.43
N ALA A 524 -2.45 39.68 -7.77
CA ALA A 524 -1.25 39.23 -7.09
C ALA A 524 -0.24 38.66 -8.11
N GLU A 525 1.05 38.67 -7.74
CA GLU A 525 2.06 37.92 -8.47
C GLU A 525 1.99 36.45 -8.06
N ALA A 526 1.78 35.57 -9.03
CA ALA A 526 1.84 34.13 -8.85
C ALA A 526 2.91 33.53 -9.77
N PHE A 527 3.45 32.38 -9.38
CA PHE A 527 4.50 31.65 -10.11
C PHE A 527 5.86 32.36 -10.23
N GLY A 528 6.05 33.50 -9.56
CA GLY A 528 7.33 34.23 -9.53
C GLY A 528 7.70 34.89 -10.86
N GLY A 529 8.96 35.30 -11.00
CA GLY A 529 9.46 35.96 -12.21
C GLY A 529 9.47 35.05 -13.44
N TRP A 530 9.48 35.67 -14.63
CA TRP A 530 9.60 34.97 -15.92
C TRP A 530 10.77 33.97 -15.93
N PRO A 531 10.61 32.71 -16.44
CA PRO A 531 9.48 32.16 -17.20
C PRO A 531 8.28 31.68 -16.38
N GLY A 532 8.25 31.98 -15.08
CA GLY A 532 7.21 31.51 -14.16
C GLY A 532 7.57 30.16 -13.55
N ALA A 533 6.55 29.36 -13.19
CA ALA A 533 6.71 28.08 -12.52
C ALA A 533 6.63 26.92 -13.50
N THR A 534 7.39 25.86 -13.22
CA THR A 534 7.26 24.54 -13.83
C THR A 534 6.10 23.76 -13.20
N PRO A 535 5.59 22.70 -13.86
CA PRO A 535 4.58 21.82 -13.28
C PRO A 535 5.04 21.21 -11.96
N ILE A 536 4.10 20.99 -11.05
CA ILE A 536 4.32 20.25 -9.78
C ILE A 536 4.08 18.75 -9.94
N GLY A 537 3.48 18.33 -11.05
CA GLY A 537 3.20 16.93 -11.32
C GLY A 537 2.28 16.74 -12.52
N LYS A 538 1.78 15.52 -12.64
CA LYS A 538 0.79 15.13 -13.63
C LYS A 538 -0.36 14.41 -12.94
N GLU A 539 -1.55 14.51 -13.52
CA GLU A 539 -2.75 13.96 -12.92
C GLU A 539 -3.72 13.49 -14.01
N THR A 540 -4.09 12.21 -13.97
CA THR A 540 -5.02 11.61 -14.92
C THR A 540 -6.45 11.84 -14.46
N VAL A 541 -7.29 12.36 -15.36
CA VAL A 541 -8.73 12.55 -15.15
C VAL A 541 -9.49 12.03 -16.36
N GLY A 542 -10.26 10.95 -16.17
CA GLY A 542 -10.77 10.16 -17.29
C GLY A 542 -9.60 9.62 -18.13
N ASP A 543 -9.68 9.78 -19.44
CA ASP A 543 -8.64 9.33 -20.39
C ASP A 543 -7.57 10.40 -20.70
N ILE A 544 -7.57 11.53 -19.96
CA ILE A 544 -6.67 12.67 -20.23
C ILE A 544 -5.69 12.83 -19.07
N GLU A 545 -4.39 12.82 -19.40
CA GLU A 545 -3.31 13.19 -18.48
C GLU A 545 -3.12 14.71 -18.48
N TYR A 546 -3.38 15.36 -17.36
CA TYR A 546 -3.21 16.80 -17.18
C TYR A 546 -1.85 17.11 -16.56
N THR A 547 -1.23 18.19 -17.01
CA THR A 547 -0.06 18.80 -16.37
C THR A 547 -0.52 19.73 -15.25
N VAL A 548 -0.02 19.55 -14.03
CA VAL A 548 -0.54 20.26 -12.85
C VAL A 548 0.38 21.42 -12.44
N PHE A 549 -0.21 22.58 -12.19
CA PHE A 549 0.45 23.73 -11.55
C PHE A 549 -0.28 24.09 -10.26
N GLY A 550 0.47 24.40 -9.20
CA GLY A 550 -0.10 24.68 -7.87
C GLY A 550 -0.14 26.15 -7.51
N LEU A 551 -1.24 26.57 -6.87
CA LEU A 551 -1.41 27.86 -6.21
C LEU A 551 -1.75 27.62 -4.72
N THR A 552 -1.44 28.61 -3.89
CA THR A 552 -1.76 28.64 -2.45
C THR A 552 -3.20 29.14 -2.22
N ALA A 553 -3.83 28.74 -1.12
CA ALA A 553 -5.23 29.07 -0.81
C ALA A 553 -5.54 30.58 -0.81
N ASP A 554 -4.57 31.41 -0.46
CA ASP A 554 -4.71 32.87 -0.46
C ASP A 554 -4.90 33.46 -1.88
N MET A 555 -4.68 32.68 -2.93
CA MET A 555 -4.90 33.08 -4.31
C MET A 555 -6.37 32.99 -4.74
N ALA A 556 -7.21 32.23 -4.03
CA ALA A 556 -8.63 32.06 -4.35
C ALA A 556 -9.35 33.41 -4.52
N GLY A 557 -10.15 33.55 -5.58
CA GLY A 557 -10.93 34.75 -5.89
C GLY A 557 -10.15 35.94 -6.48
N LYS A 558 -8.82 35.88 -6.56
CA LYS A 558 -8.00 36.93 -7.22
C LYS A 558 -8.11 36.85 -8.75
N ASN A 559 -8.03 37.99 -9.44
CA ASN A 559 -7.99 38.01 -10.90
C ASN A 559 -6.54 38.08 -11.40
N ILE A 560 -6.12 37.08 -12.16
CA ILE A 560 -4.77 36.97 -12.71
C ILE A 560 -4.80 36.61 -14.20
N ASN A 561 -3.75 37.01 -14.92
CA ASN A 561 -3.50 36.60 -16.29
C ASN A 561 -2.43 35.53 -16.30
N LEU A 562 -2.73 34.39 -16.92
CA LEU A 562 -1.79 33.28 -17.13
C LEU A 562 -1.10 33.40 -18.48
N ILE A 563 0.21 33.13 -18.52
CA ILE A 563 1.01 33.03 -19.74
C ILE A 563 1.78 31.70 -19.73
N PHE A 564 1.28 30.73 -20.50
CA PHE A 564 1.99 29.47 -20.74
C PHE A 564 3.12 29.67 -21.74
N ASN A 565 4.30 29.13 -21.44
CA ASN A 565 5.48 29.26 -22.27
C ASN A 565 6.34 27.99 -22.26
N ASN A 566 7.25 27.85 -23.21
CA ASN A 566 8.13 26.68 -23.32
C ASN A 566 9.35 26.76 -22.38
N ASN A 567 9.09 27.14 -21.11
CA ASN A 567 10.08 27.33 -20.05
C ASN A 567 11.27 28.23 -20.47
N GLY A 568 10.97 29.40 -21.04
CA GLY A 568 12.00 30.35 -21.49
C GLY A 568 12.66 30.02 -22.84
N GLY A 569 12.23 28.96 -23.54
CA GLY A 569 12.72 28.59 -24.87
C GLY A 569 12.21 29.47 -26.04
N GLY A 570 11.76 30.70 -25.76
CA GLY A 570 11.38 31.71 -26.76
C GLY A 570 9.98 31.57 -27.39
N LYS A 571 9.13 30.64 -26.92
CA LYS A 571 7.72 30.49 -27.36
C LYS A 571 6.78 30.69 -26.17
N GLN A 572 5.66 31.37 -26.39
CA GLN A 572 4.60 31.57 -25.39
C GLN A 572 3.21 31.64 -26.05
N LEU A 573 2.18 31.38 -25.26
CA LEU A 573 0.78 31.63 -25.61
C LEU A 573 0.39 33.08 -25.27
N ALA A 574 -0.78 33.51 -25.75
CA ALA A 574 -1.36 34.79 -25.35
C ALA A 574 -1.85 34.74 -23.89
N ASP A 575 -1.90 35.91 -23.26
CA ASP A 575 -2.44 36.11 -21.92
C ASP A 575 -3.87 35.56 -21.80
N TYR A 576 -4.10 34.78 -20.75
CA TYR A 576 -5.40 34.20 -20.43
C TYR A 576 -5.86 34.65 -19.04
N ALA A 577 -6.85 35.53 -19.00
CA ALA A 577 -7.41 36.04 -17.76
C ALA A 577 -8.27 34.97 -17.06
N ILE A 578 -8.07 34.81 -15.75
CA ILE A 578 -8.87 33.96 -14.89
C ILE A 578 -9.22 34.69 -13.59
N THR A 579 -10.34 34.29 -12.97
CA THR A 579 -10.54 34.42 -11.53
C THR A 579 -10.14 33.09 -10.92
N VAL A 580 -9.17 33.08 -10.00
CA VAL A 580 -8.66 31.85 -9.39
C VAL A 580 -9.79 31.14 -8.62
N PRO A 581 -10.07 29.85 -8.87
CA PRO A 581 -11.12 29.11 -8.16
C PRO A 581 -10.68 28.75 -6.73
N GLU A 582 -11.60 28.18 -5.96
CA GLU A 582 -11.30 27.70 -4.60
C GLU A 582 -10.56 26.35 -4.58
N ASP A 583 -10.74 25.51 -5.60
CA ASP A 583 -10.22 24.14 -5.63
C ASP A 583 -9.38 23.86 -6.90
N GLU A 584 -10.02 23.68 -8.06
CA GLU A 584 -9.36 23.23 -9.29
C GLU A 584 -9.81 24.05 -10.51
N LEU A 585 -8.89 24.25 -11.46
CA LEU A 585 -9.15 24.84 -12.77
C LEU A 585 -8.62 23.93 -13.88
N PHE A 586 -9.49 23.52 -14.80
CA PHE A 586 -9.11 22.72 -15.96
C PHE A 586 -8.98 23.60 -17.21
N LEU A 587 -7.83 23.52 -17.87
CA LEU A 587 -7.52 24.29 -19.07
C LEU A 587 -7.06 23.37 -20.21
N ASN A 588 -7.46 23.70 -21.43
CA ASN A 588 -6.88 23.16 -22.66
C ASN A 588 -5.94 24.20 -23.26
N ILE A 589 -4.74 23.76 -23.63
CA ILE A 589 -3.81 24.56 -24.43
C ILE A 589 -3.40 23.81 -25.69
N ASN A 590 -3.34 24.51 -26.82
CA ASN A 590 -2.98 23.91 -28.10
C ASN A 590 -1.99 24.77 -28.89
N ALA A 591 -1.36 24.17 -29.88
CA ALA A 591 -0.40 24.82 -30.77
C ALA A 591 -0.98 25.95 -31.65
N SER A 592 -2.31 26.15 -31.66
CA SER A 592 -3.00 27.21 -32.41
C SER A 592 -3.22 28.50 -31.59
N TYR A 593 -2.59 28.61 -30.41
CA TYR A 593 -2.59 29.81 -29.56
C TYR A 593 -3.92 30.17 -28.89
N SER A 594 -4.79 29.19 -28.63
CA SER A 594 -5.95 29.39 -27.74
C SER A 594 -5.75 28.69 -26.41
N VAL A 595 -5.91 29.43 -25.32
CA VAL A 595 -6.19 28.87 -23.99
C VAL A 595 -7.71 28.93 -23.81
N GLY A 596 -8.32 27.82 -23.41
CA GLY A 596 -9.75 27.76 -23.11
C GLY A 596 -10.00 26.87 -21.90
N ALA A 597 -10.95 27.26 -21.05
CA ALA A 597 -11.45 26.40 -19.99
C ALA A 597 -11.99 25.10 -20.61
N VAL A 598 -11.77 23.97 -19.93
CA VAL A 598 -12.52 22.75 -20.21
C VAL A 598 -13.98 23.02 -19.82
N GLU A 599 -14.93 22.79 -20.73
CA GLU A 599 -16.36 22.90 -20.39
C GLU A 599 -16.73 21.78 -19.40
N GLY A 600 -17.13 22.16 -18.19
CA GLY A 600 -17.43 21.22 -17.09
C GLY A 600 -16.17 20.77 -16.36
N ASN A 601 -16.25 20.60 -15.03
CA ASN A 601 -15.17 20.00 -14.26
C ASN A 601 -15.13 18.49 -14.59
N PRO A 602 -14.07 17.96 -15.25
CA PRO A 602 -13.97 16.55 -15.59
C PRO A 602 -13.88 15.63 -14.35
N ARG A 603 -13.71 16.17 -13.14
CA ARG A 603 -13.77 15.45 -11.86
C ARG A 603 -15.09 15.52 -11.12
N GLY A 604 -16.04 16.36 -11.52
CA GLY A 604 -17.24 16.53 -10.70
C GLY A 604 -18.21 17.62 -11.12
N GLY A 605 -19.04 17.32 -12.11
CA GLY A 605 -20.46 17.67 -11.98
C GLY A 605 -21.15 16.83 -10.88
N ASP A 606 -20.71 15.58 -10.71
CA ASP A 606 -21.44 14.58 -9.90
C ASP A 606 -21.16 14.59 -8.39
N LYS A 607 -20.02 15.13 -7.92
CA LYS A 607 -19.71 15.08 -6.48
C LYS A 607 -20.44 16.14 -5.66
N LYS A 608 -20.78 17.30 -6.22
CA LYS A 608 -21.48 18.37 -5.48
C LYS A 608 -22.98 18.46 -5.79
N ARG A 609 -23.50 17.67 -6.74
CA ARG A 609 -24.92 17.63 -7.11
C ARG A 609 -25.75 16.78 -6.15
N VAL A 610 -26.94 17.27 -5.82
CA VAL A 610 -27.96 16.57 -5.03
C VAL A 610 -29.21 16.38 -5.88
N ALA A 611 -29.68 15.13 -5.99
CA ALA A 611 -30.97 14.78 -6.55
C ALA A 611 -31.96 14.38 -5.46
N ILE A 612 -33.14 14.99 -5.50
CA ILE A 612 -34.24 14.65 -4.59
C ILE A 612 -35.33 13.97 -5.42
N PHE A 613 -35.48 12.67 -5.21
CA PHE A 613 -36.52 11.83 -5.77
C PHE A 613 -37.77 11.92 -4.90
N VAL A 614 -38.88 12.35 -5.49
CA VAL A 614 -40.13 12.59 -4.77
C VAL A 614 -41.25 11.68 -5.28
N ASP A 615 -41.73 10.81 -4.41
CA ASP A 615 -43.01 10.13 -4.55
C ASP A 615 -44.12 11.12 -4.16
N ASP A 616 -44.66 11.80 -5.18
CA ASP A 616 -45.70 12.81 -5.04
C ASP A 616 -47.09 12.16 -4.92
N GLN A 617 -47.62 12.18 -3.69
CA GLN A 617 -48.97 11.73 -3.34
C GLN A 617 -49.84 12.89 -2.83
N THR A 618 -49.50 14.13 -3.19
CA THR A 618 -50.25 15.32 -2.75
C THR A 618 -51.59 15.46 -3.46
N GLY A 619 -51.71 14.92 -4.67
CA GLY A 619 -52.84 15.14 -5.57
C GLY A 619 -52.83 16.51 -6.25
N TRP A 620 -51.72 17.26 -6.21
CA TRP A 620 -51.57 18.52 -6.94
C TRP A 620 -51.34 18.29 -8.43
N ASP A 621 -51.80 19.24 -9.26
CA ASP A 621 -51.58 19.20 -10.71
C ASP A 621 -50.10 19.42 -11.10
N GLY A 622 -49.32 20.02 -10.19
CA GLY A 622 -47.89 20.21 -10.34
C GLY A 622 -47.23 20.52 -9.00
N ILE A 623 -46.04 19.95 -8.79
CA ILE A 623 -45.22 20.12 -7.60
C ILE A 623 -43.94 20.89 -7.93
N ALA A 624 -43.57 21.83 -7.08
CA ALA A 624 -42.30 22.55 -7.12
C ALA A 624 -41.64 22.52 -5.74
N LEU A 625 -40.32 22.69 -5.72
CA LEU A 625 -39.53 22.64 -4.50
C LEU A 625 -38.77 23.96 -4.31
N TYR A 626 -39.22 24.76 -3.34
CA TYR A 626 -38.47 25.91 -2.88
C TYR A 626 -37.56 25.51 -1.73
N GLN A 627 -36.36 26.09 -1.66
CA GLN A 627 -35.42 25.81 -0.58
C GLN A 627 -34.75 27.08 -0.08
N TRP A 628 -34.49 27.13 1.23
CA TRP A 628 -33.73 28.20 1.89
C TRP A 628 -32.96 27.68 3.11
N GLY A 629 -31.85 28.31 3.49
CA GLY A 629 -30.99 27.82 4.56
C GLY A 629 -29.57 28.34 4.42
N ASN A 630 -28.58 27.45 4.41
CA ASN A 630 -27.19 27.82 4.17
C ASN A 630 -27.03 28.60 2.86
N VAL A 631 -27.73 28.19 1.80
CA VAL A 631 -27.81 28.91 0.54
C VAL A 631 -29.26 29.06 0.14
N ASN A 632 -29.70 30.29 -0.09
CA ASN A 632 -31.07 30.59 -0.47
C ASN A 632 -31.25 30.53 -2.00
N ASN A 633 -32.42 30.05 -2.45
CA ASN A 633 -32.82 30.09 -3.86
C ASN A 633 -31.90 29.29 -4.83
N LEU A 634 -31.28 28.19 -4.40
CA LEU A 634 -30.50 27.31 -5.30
C LEU A 634 -31.31 26.86 -6.53
N GLY A 635 -32.58 26.51 -6.31
CA GLY A 635 -33.52 26.14 -7.38
C GLY A 635 -34.18 27.34 -8.08
N GLY A 636 -33.71 28.55 -7.83
CA GLY A 636 -34.37 29.80 -8.22
C GLY A 636 -35.34 30.34 -7.18
N GLY A 637 -35.90 31.51 -7.47
CA GLY A 637 -36.92 32.15 -6.63
C GLY A 637 -38.25 31.36 -6.64
N TRP A 638 -39.17 31.74 -5.75
CA TRP A 638 -40.50 31.13 -5.67
C TRP A 638 -41.17 31.01 -7.07
N PRO A 639 -41.71 29.84 -7.46
CA PRO A 639 -42.03 28.66 -6.64
C PRO A 639 -40.87 27.68 -6.39
N GLY A 640 -39.65 28.02 -6.81
CA GLY A 640 -38.45 27.20 -6.63
C GLY A 640 -38.16 26.28 -7.82
N ALA A 641 -37.35 25.25 -7.55
CA ALA A 641 -36.94 24.26 -8.52
C ALA A 641 -38.16 23.58 -9.14
N GLN A 642 -38.13 23.44 -10.46
CA GLN A 642 -39.10 22.66 -11.21
C GLN A 642 -38.63 21.20 -11.28
N VAL A 643 -39.57 20.29 -11.53
CA VAL A 643 -39.26 18.88 -11.77
C VAL A 643 -38.35 18.79 -12.99
N GLY A 644 -37.11 18.32 -12.80
CA GLY A 644 -36.15 18.14 -13.87
C GLY A 644 -36.37 16.84 -14.64
N ALA A 645 -36.72 15.75 -13.94
CA ALA A 645 -37.04 14.47 -14.57
C ALA A 645 -38.20 13.76 -13.87
N THR A 646 -38.87 12.85 -14.58
CA THR A 646 -39.77 11.87 -13.96
C THR A 646 -39.28 10.47 -14.29
N VAL A 647 -39.01 9.66 -13.27
CA VAL A 647 -38.40 8.33 -13.42
C VAL A 647 -39.31 7.29 -12.76
N THR A 648 -39.54 6.16 -13.44
CA THR A 648 -40.32 5.06 -12.85
C THR A 648 -39.37 4.01 -12.27
N ILE A 649 -39.42 3.83 -10.94
CA ILE A 649 -38.61 2.84 -10.21
C ILE A 649 -39.57 1.98 -9.39
N GLY A 650 -39.53 0.66 -9.56
CA GLY A 650 -40.41 -0.26 -8.82
C GLY A 650 -41.92 0.02 -9.01
N GLY A 651 -42.31 0.63 -10.14
CA GLY A 651 -43.68 1.03 -10.44
C GLY A 651 -44.12 2.39 -9.86
N THR A 652 -43.28 3.04 -9.05
CA THR A 652 -43.52 4.40 -8.54
C THR A 652 -42.93 5.44 -9.48
N ALA A 653 -43.70 6.48 -9.81
CA ALA A 653 -43.23 7.60 -10.63
C ALA A 653 -42.62 8.70 -9.75
N TRP A 654 -41.30 8.73 -9.69
CA TRP A 654 -40.52 9.69 -8.90
C TRP A 654 -40.30 10.99 -9.66
N LYS A 655 -40.67 12.12 -9.05
CA LYS A 655 -40.34 13.47 -9.52
C LYS A 655 -38.96 13.84 -9.01
N VAL A 656 -38.02 14.17 -9.90
CA VAL A 656 -36.63 14.43 -9.52
C VAL A 656 -36.32 15.92 -9.61
N PHE A 657 -35.79 16.47 -8.53
CA PHE A 657 -35.28 17.84 -8.46
C PHE A 657 -33.76 17.81 -8.36
N PHE A 658 -33.07 18.64 -9.12
CA PHE A 658 -31.61 18.71 -9.15
C PHE A 658 -31.13 20.02 -8.54
N PHE A 659 -30.10 19.93 -7.70
CA PHE A 659 -29.40 21.06 -7.12
C PHE A 659 -27.90 20.85 -7.29
N ASP A 660 -27.28 21.67 -8.13
CA ASP A 660 -25.82 21.71 -8.26
C ASP A 660 -25.20 22.43 -7.07
N ASP A 661 -23.97 22.07 -6.73
CA ASP A 661 -23.19 22.67 -5.63
C ASP A 661 -23.92 22.69 -4.28
N ALA A 662 -24.71 21.64 -4.02
CA ALA A 662 -25.61 21.57 -2.87
C ALA A 662 -25.14 20.61 -1.77
N LEU A 663 -24.21 19.69 -2.06
CA LEU A 663 -23.72 18.73 -1.06
C LEU A 663 -23.11 19.45 0.16
N GLY A 664 -23.43 18.98 1.36
CA GLY A 664 -23.02 19.54 2.65
C GLY A 664 -23.91 20.67 3.18
N LEU A 665 -24.85 21.19 2.39
CA LEU A 665 -25.72 22.28 2.82
C LEU A 665 -26.86 21.79 3.71
N ASN A 666 -27.14 22.51 4.80
CA ASN A 666 -28.38 22.37 5.56
C ASN A 666 -29.44 23.30 4.97
N GLN A 667 -30.57 22.73 4.53
CA GLN A 667 -31.62 23.45 3.83
C GLN A 667 -33.00 23.12 4.40
N ASN A 668 -33.86 24.13 4.46
CA ASN A 668 -35.30 23.98 4.65
C ASN A 668 -35.96 23.82 3.29
N LEU A 669 -36.66 22.72 3.09
CA LEU A 669 -37.38 22.35 1.89
C LEU A 669 -38.86 22.68 2.03
N ILE A 670 -39.44 23.34 1.04
CA ILE A 670 -40.87 23.69 0.97
C ILE A 670 -41.43 23.20 -0.35
N PHE A 671 -42.21 22.11 -0.29
CA PHE A 671 -43.00 21.65 -1.42
C PHE A 671 -44.26 22.49 -1.57
N ASN A 672 -44.52 22.94 -2.79
CA ASN A 672 -45.69 23.76 -3.11
C ASN A 672 -46.34 23.31 -4.42
N ASN A 673 -47.61 23.70 -4.61
CA ASN A 673 -48.40 23.36 -5.80
C ASN A 673 -48.03 24.21 -7.02
N ASN A 674 -46.72 24.37 -7.26
CA ASN A 674 -46.11 25.19 -8.28
C ASN A 674 -46.66 26.63 -8.34
N GLY A 675 -46.74 27.27 -7.18
CA GLY A 675 -47.20 28.65 -7.06
C GLY A 675 -48.71 28.87 -7.17
N ALA A 676 -49.53 27.81 -7.21
CA ALA A 676 -50.99 27.92 -7.19
C ALA A 676 -51.60 28.14 -5.78
N GLY A 677 -50.80 28.65 -4.83
CA GLY A 677 -51.25 29.15 -3.53
C GLY A 677 -51.39 28.13 -2.39
N THR A 678 -50.94 26.88 -2.58
CA THR A 678 -50.88 25.85 -1.51
C THR A 678 -49.45 25.35 -1.33
N GLN A 679 -49.02 25.17 -0.08
CA GLN A 679 -47.71 24.63 0.27
C GLN A 679 -47.77 23.76 1.52
N LEU A 680 -46.79 22.88 1.69
CA LEU A 680 -46.55 22.14 2.92
C LEU A 680 -45.70 22.96 3.91
N PRO A 681 -45.67 22.57 5.20
CA PRO A 681 -44.70 23.08 6.15
C PRO A 681 -43.25 22.78 5.72
N ASP A 682 -42.32 23.59 6.22
CA ASP A 682 -40.88 23.43 6.00
C ASP A 682 -40.38 22.07 6.52
N TYR A 683 -39.53 21.43 5.71
CA TYR A 683 -38.84 20.19 6.05
C TYR A 683 -37.33 20.42 6.01
N ASN A 684 -36.66 20.40 7.17
CA ASN A 684 -35.21 20.60 7.25
C ASN A 684 -34.47 19.32 6.85
N LEU A 685 -33.46 19.46 6.00
CA LEU A 685 -32.61 18.37 5.53
C LEU A 685 -31.17 18.88 5.32
N THR A 686 -30.20 18.17 5.90
CA THR A 686 -28.78 18.33 5.54
C THR A 686 -28.46 17.41 4.37
N PHE A 687 -27.92 17.97 3.29
CA PHE A 687 -27.52 17.22 2.10
C PHE A 687 -26.17 16.53 2.29
N GLU A 688 -26.10 15.52 3.15
CA GLU A 688 -24.93 14.67 3.39
C GLU A 688 -24.70 13.62 2.28
N LYS A 689 -25.68 13.39 1.41
CA LYS A 689 -25.64 12.42 0.31
C LYS A 689 -26.06 13.06 -1.01
N ASN A 690 -25.68 12.44 -2.12
CA ASN A 690 -26.03 12.92 -3.46
C ASN A 690 -27.49 12.62 -3.84
N GLU A 691 -28.14 11.65 -3.18
CA GLU A 691 -29.53 11.28 -3.48
C GLU A 691 -30.37 11.16 -2.21
N TYR A 692 -31.59 11.68 -2.31
CA TYR A 692 -32.62 11.55 -1.28
C TYR A 692 -33.92 11.08 -1.88
N PHE A 693 -34.55 10.08 -1.25
CA PHE A 693 -35.87 9.60 -1.62
C PHE A 693 -36.86 10.09 -0.57
N LEU A 694 -37.82 10.89 -1.00
CA LEU A 694 -38.84 11.50 -0.16
C LEU A 694 -40.22 11.06 -0.62
N LYS A 695 -41.07 10.75 0.35
CA LYS A 695 -42.51 10.63 0.15
C LYS A 695 -43.17 11.93 0.59
N VAL A 696 -43.95 12.53 -0.32
CA VAL A 696 -44.63 13.80 -0.10
C VAL A 696 -46.13 13.59 -0.21
N THR A 697 -46.85 13.87 0.87
CA THR A 697 -48.31 13.71 0.98
C THR A 697 -48.95 15.04 1.39
N ALA A 698 -50.28 15.11 1.38
CA ALA A 698 -50.98 16.28 1.93
C ALA A 698 -50.68 16.53 3.42
N ASP A 699 -50.24 15.52 4.16
CA ASP A 699 -49.95 15.59 5.60
C ASP A 699 -48.49 15.99 5.90
N GLY A 700 -47.60 15.96 4.91
CA GLY A 700 -46.19 16.35 5.07
C GLY A 700 -45.20 15.52 4.25
N VAL A 701 -43.93 15.68 4.62
CA VAL A 701 -42.74 15.11 3.95
C VAL A 701 -42.08 14.09 4.87
N SER A 702 -41.66 12.95 4.32
CA SER A 702 -40.90 11.92 5.03
C SER A 702 -39.84 11.31 4.14
N LEU A 703 -38.71 10.94 4.72
CA LEU A 703 -37.65 10.21 4.02
C LEU A 703 -38.03 8.73 3.90
N VAL A 704 -37.71 8.12 2.77
CA VAL A 704 -37.95 6.71 2.50
C VAL A 704 -36.65 6.02 2.08
N GLU A 705 -36.62 4.71 2.23
CA GLU A 705 -35.45 3.90 1.90
C GLU A 705 -35.10 4.01 0.41
N SER A 706 -33.80 4.10 0.10
CA SER A 706 -33.33 4.11 -1.27
C SER A 706 -33.61 2.76 -1.94
N PRO A 707 -34.07 2.74 -3.20
CA PRO A 707 -34.21 1.51 -3.96
C PRO A 707 -32.83 0.92 -4.32
N SER A 708 -32.78 -0.37 -4.68
CA SER A 708 -31.58 -0.99 -5.27
C SER A 708 -31.37 -0.62 -6.75
N SER A 709 -32.31 0.10 -7.35
CA SER A 709 -32.22 0.53 -8.74
C SER A 709 -31.30 1.74 -8.91
N VAL A 710 -30.59 1.78 -10.03
CA VAL A 710 -29.73 2.88 -10.46
C VAL A 710 -30.37 3.60 -11.65
N VAL A 711 -30.25 4.93 -11.66
CA VAL A 711 -30.73 5.80 -12.71
C VAL A 711 -29.54 6.44 -13.42
N VAL A 712 -29.43 6.25 -14.72
CA VAL A 712 -28.42 6.91 -15.55
C VAL A 712 -29.10 8.01 -16.37
N PHE A 713 -28.74 9.25 -16.10
CA PHE A 713 -29.12 10.44 -16.87
C PHE A 713 -28.05 10.70 -17.94
N ALA A 714 -28.34 10.32 -19.18
CA ALA A 714 -27.41 10.41 -20.29
C ALA A 714 -27.67 11.65 -21.16
N GLN A 715 -26.75 12.62 -21.18
CA GLN A 715 -26.71 13.66 -22.21
C GLN A 715 -26.25 13.02 -23.53
N ASP A 716 -27.21 12.72 -24.41
CA ASP A 716 -26.93 12.13 -25.72
C ASP A 716 -26.52 13.21 -26.74
N VAL A 717 -25.24 13.19 -27.12
CA VAL A 717 -24.68 14.02 -28.20
C VAL A 717 -24.05 13.14 -29.29
N THR A 718 -24.47 11.88 -29.40
CA THR A 718 -23.96 10.91 -30.38
C THR A 718 -24.42 11.20 -31.81
N GLY A 719 -25.60 11.81 -31.95
CA GLY A 719 -26.30 11.96 -33.23
C GLY A 719 -26.99 10.68 -33.72
N TRP A 720 -27.18 9.67 -32.86
CA TRP A 720 -27.89 8.44 -33.20
C TRP A 720 -29.41 8.61 -33.12
N ASP A 721 -30.15 7.87 -33.95
CA ASP A 721 -31.62 7.88 -33.95
C ASP A 721 -32.21 7.20 -32.69
N ALA A 722 -31.46 6.28 -32.09
CA ALA A 722 -31.84 5.58 -30.86
C ALA A 722 -30.58 5.26 -30.04
N LEU A 723 -30.69 5.40 -28.72
CA LEU A 723 -29.63 5.08 -27.76
C LEU A 723 -30.10 3.94 -26.85
N THR A 724 -29.24 2.96 -26.62
CA THR A 724 -29.46 1.86 -25.66
C THR A 724 -28.20 1.64 -24.83
N LEU A 725 -28.38 1.09 -23.63
CA LEU A 725 -27.31 0.82 -22.67
C LEU A 725 -27.21 -0.68 -22.41
N TYR A 726 -26.14 -1.32 -22.88
CA TYR A 726 -25.80 -2.70 -22.54
C TYR A 726 -24.77 -2.71 -21.41
N MET A 727 -24.88 -3.64 -20.47
CA MET A 727 -24.00 -3.73 -19.29
C MET A 727 -23.52 -5.16 -19.07
N TRP A 728 -22.25 -5.29 -18.71
CA TRP A 728 -21.62 -6.57 -18.36
C TRP A 728 -20.46 -6.37 -17.36
N GLY A 729 -20.30 -7.30 -16.43
CA GLY A 729 -19.33 -7.19 -15.34
C GLY A 729 -19.67 -8.20 -14.25
N ASP A 730 -19.93 -7.72 -13.04
CA ASP A 730 -20.41 -8.54 -11.92
C ASP A 730 -21.69 -9.32 -12.30
N VAL A 731 -22.58 -8.69 -13.06
CA VAL A 731 -23.76 -9.34 -13.65
C VAL A 731 -23.68 -9.30 -15.17
N ASN A 732 -23.48 -10.48 -15.77
CA ASN A 732 -23.51 -10.61 -17.23
C ASN A 732 -24.91 -10.32 -17.80
N ASN A 733 -25.01 -9.35 -18.71
CA ASN A 733 -26.26 -8.86 -19.32
C ASN A 733 -27.20 -8.18 -18.31
N LEU A 734 -26.67 -7.37 -17.40
CA LEU A 734 -27.49 -6.57 -16.49
C LEU A 734 -28.46 -5.68 -17.28
N GLY A 735 -29.74 -5.72 -16.92
CA GLY A 735 -30.80 -5.02 -17.67
C GLY A 735 -31.22 -5.67 -19.00
N GLY A 736 -30.67 -6.83 -19.34
CA GLY A 736 -31.08 -7.66 -20.46
C GLY A 736 -29.99 -7.90 -21.51
N GLY A 737 -30.21 -8.88 -22.38
CA GLY A 737 -29.31 -9.19 -23.49
C GLY A 737 -29.22 -8.04 -24.51
N TRP A 738 -28.20 -8.10 -25.36
CA TRP A 738 -27.99 -7.13 -26.45
C TRP A 738 -29.30 -6.81 -27.21
N PRO A 739 -29.65 -5.52 -27.44
CA PRO A 739 -28.85 -4.30 -27.27
C PRO A 739 -28.88 -3.66 -25.86
N GLY A 740 -29.44 -4.36 -24.87
CA GLY A 740 -29.52 -3.90 -23.48
C GLY A 740 -30.77 -3.08 -23.16
N VAL A 741 -30.64 -2.19 -22.18
CA VAL A 741 -31.69 -1.33 -21.64
C VAL A 741 -32.04 -0.22 -22.62
N ALA A 742 -33.32 -0.07 -22.93
CA ALA A 742 -33.83 1.06 -23.71
C ALA A 742 -34.05 2.30 -22.84
N VAL A 743 -34.01 3.48 -23.46
CA VAL A 743 -34.39 4.74 -22.80
C VAL A 743 -35.79 4.60 -22.20
N SER A 744 -35.90 4.79 -20.88
CA SER A 744 -37.15 4.71 -20.13
C SER A 744 -37.86 6.05 -19.97
N GLY A 745 -37.15 7.16 -20.23
CA GLY A 745 -37.70 8.51 -20.16
C GLY A 745 -36.75 9.59 -20.65
N GLU A 746 -37.18 10.83 -20.54
CA GLU A 746 -36.38 12.02 -20.84
C GLU A 746 -36.50 13.01 -19.68
N GLY A 747 -35.50 13.86 -19.52
CA GLY A 747 -35.48 14.89 -18.49
C GLY A 747 -34.58 16.05 -18.84
N ASN A 748 -34.52 17.03 -17.95
CA ASN A 748 -33.62 18.16 -17.99
C ASN A 748 -32.89 18.26 -16.64
N VAL A 749 -31.58 18.05 -16.67
CA VAL A 749 -30.68 18.19 -15.51
C VAL A 749 -30.01 19.55 -15.64
N SER A 750 -30.45 20.51 -14.83
CA SER A 750 -29.87 21.86 -14.75
C SER A 750 -29.66 22.56 -16.10
N GLY A 751 -30.65 22.47 -17.00
CA GLY A 751 -30.58 23.05 -18.35
C GLY A 751 -30.08 22.09 -19.43
N THR A 752 -29.65 20.89 -19.07
CA THR A 752 -29.18 19.86 -20.01
C THR A 752 -30.25 18.80 -20.25
N ASP A 753 -30.65 18.64 -21.51
CA ASP A 753 -31.57 17.56 -21.89
C ASP A 753 -30.88 16.20 -21.81
N VAL A 754 -31.53 15.23 -21.17
CA VAL A 754 -30.99 13.89 -20.91
C VAL A 754 -31.99 12.80 -21.28
N LYS A 755 -31.46 11.65 -21.68
CA LYS A 755 -32.15 10.36 -21.75
C LYS A 755 -32.00 9.65 -20.42
N VAL A 756 -33.06 8.98 -19.97
CA VAL A 756 -33.07 8.27 -18.69
C VAL A 756 -33.02 6.77 -18.93
N PHE A 757 -32.11 6.09 -18.24
CA PHE A 757 -32.09 4.63 -18.10
C PHE A 757 -32.33 4.27 -16.64
N VAL A 758 -33.14 3.25 -16.40
CA VAL A 758 -33.35 2.69 -15.06
C VAL A 758 -32.89 1.24 -15.09
N VAL A 759 -32.01 0.89 -14.16
CA VAL A 759 -31.42 -0.44 -14.06
C VAL A 759 -31.73 -0.96 -12.67
N ASP A 760 -32.61 -1.95 -12.59
CA ASP A 760 -33.01 -2.55 -11.31
C ASP A 760 -31.90 -3.44 -10.74
N GLU A 761 -31.81 -3.48 -9.41
CA GLU A 761 -30.85 -4.32 -8.66
C GLU A 761 -29.37 -4.06 -9.03
N ALA A 762 -29.06 -2.86 -9.51
CA ALA A 762 -27.72 -2.49 -9.97
C ALA A 762 -26.83 -1.89 -8.88
N LEU A 763 -27.42 -1.37 -7.78
CA LEU A 763 -26.66 -0.70 -6.72
C LEU A 763 -25.67 -1.66 -6.06
N GLY A 764 -24.40 -1.27 -6.04
CA GLY A 764 -23.26 -2.01 -5.50
C GLY A 764 -22.43 -2.76 -6.54
N LEU A 765 -22.93 -2.93 -7.77
CA LEU A 765 -22.27 -3.70 -8.82
C LEU A 765 -21.20 -2.89 -9.56
N SER A 766 -20.16 -3.58 -10.04
CA SER A 766 -19.14 -3.08 -10.95
C SER A 766 -19.43 -3.57 -12.36
N GLU A 767 -19.76 -2.66 -13.26
CA GLU A 767 -20.25 -2.97 -14.61
C GLU A 767 -19.50 -2.17 -15.68
N ASN A 768 -19.32 -2.76 -16.85
CA ASN A 768 -18.90 -2.08 -18.06
C ASN A 768 -20.14 -1.65 -18.84
N LEU A 769 -20.29 -0.34 -19.03
CA LEU A 769 -21.40 0.27 -19.76
C LEU A 769 -21.03 0.43 -21.23
N ILE A 770 -21.87 -0.08 -22.12
CA ILE A 770 -21.73 0.05 -23.57
C ILE A 770 -22.98 0.74 -24.12
N PHE A 771 -22.82 2.00 -24.52
CA PHE A 771 -23.84 2.71 -25.27
C PHE A 771 -23.81 2.32 -26.74
N ASN A 772 -24.96 1.97 -27.30
CA ASN A 772 -25.08 1.54 -28.69
C ASN A 772 -26.33 2.11 -29.37
N ASN A 773 -26.34 2.06 -30.71
CA ASN A 773 -27.42 2.59 -31.52
C ASN A 773 -28.60 1.60 -31.66
N ASN A 774 -29.01 0.97 -30.55
CA ASN A 774 -30.07 -0.05 -30.50
C ASN A 774 -29.80 -1.25 -31.42
N GLY A 775 -28.57 -1.76 -31.43
CA GLY A 775 -28.17 -2.89 -32.26
C GLY A 775 -28.05 -2.56 -33.76
N GLY A 776 -28.04 -1.28 -34.15
CA GLY A 776 -27.83 -0.81 -35.53
C GLY A 776 -26.39 -0.91 -36.04
N GLY A 777 -25.51 -1.64 -35.33
CA GLY A 777 -24.12 -1.92 -35.73
C GLY A 777 -23.08 -0.87 -35.29
N THR A 778 -23.49 0.16 -34.53
CA THR A 778 -22.58 1.18 -33.98
C THR A 778 -22.65 1.17 -32.45
N GLN A 779 -21.51 1.16 -31.79
CA GLN A 779 -21.39 1.22 -30.33
C GLN A 779 -20.17 2.03 -29.92
N LEU A 780 -20.16 2.51 -28.68
CA LEU A 780 -18.97 3.05 -28.03
C LEU A 780 -18.13 1.92 -27.40
N GLY A 781 -16.91 2.26 -27.00
CA GLY A 781 -16.10 1.39 -26.15
C GLY A 781 -16.68 1.30 -24.74
N ASP A 782 -16.19 0.30 -24.00
CA ASP A 782 -16.60 0.01 -22.63
C ASP A 782 -16.26 1.16 -21.68
N TYR A 783 -17.23 1.54 -20.85
CA TYR A 783 -17.05 2.50 -19.78
C TYR A 783 -17.25 1.79 -18.43
N ALA A 784 -16.15 1.48 -17.75
CA ALA A 784 -16.18 0.82 -16.45
C ALA A 784 -16.72 1.77 -15.38
N LEU A 785 -17.75 1.32 -14.63
CA LEU A 785 -18.39 2.09 -13.58
C LEU A 785 -18.82 1.18 -12.43
N LYS A 786 -18.51 1.60 -11.20
CA LYS A 786 -19.07 1.00 -9.99
C LYS A 786 -20.28 1.80 -9.52
N PHE A 787 -21.42 1.13 -9.41
CA PHE A 787 -22.70 1.71 -9.02
C PHE A 787 -22.81 1.89 -7.49
N GLU A 788 -22.04 2.81 -6.92
CA GLU A 788 -22.08 3.15 -5.49
C GLU A 788 -23.24 4.10 -5.11
N ARG A 789 -24.01 4.59 -6.09
CA ARG A 789 -25.08 5.59 -5.91
C ARG A 789 -26.30 5.28 -6.75
N ASN A 790 -27.43 5.92 -6.45
CA ASN A 790 -28.68 5.72 -7.20
C ASN A 790 -28.78 6.57 -8.49
N ALA A 791 -27.94 7.60 -8.68
CA ALA A 791 -28.01 8.50 -9.83
C ALA A 791 -26.63 8.78 -10.43
N TYR A 792 -26.52 8.67 -11.76
CA TYR A 792 -25.30 8.98 -12.52
C TYR A 792 -25.62 9.91 -13.69
N TYR A 793 -24.73 10.86 -13.99
CA TYR A 793 -24.94 11.87 -15.02
C TYR A 793 -23.84 11.77 -16.06
N LEU A 794 -24.16 11.14 -17.18
CA LEU A 794 -23.18 10.77 -18.21
C LEU A 794 -23.40 11.56 -19.49
N LYS A 795 -22.34 12.13 -20.04
CA LYS A 795 -22.32 12.64 -21.41
C LYS A 795 -21.89 11.52 -22.34
N VAL A 796 -22.73 11.24 -23.32
CA VAL A 796 -22.53 10.17 -24.29
C VAL A 796 -22.28 10.81 -25.65
N ALA A 797 -21.02 10.82 -26.07
CA ALA A 797 -20.58 11.42 -27.32
C ALA A 797 -20.00 10.36 -28.25
N ALA A 798 -19.91 10.66 -29.54
CA ALA A 798 -19.24 9.78 -30.51
C ALA A 798 -17.76 9.51 -30.15
N SER A 799 -17.13 10.38 -29.36
CA SER A 799 -15.76 10.23 -28.86
C SER A 799 -15.62 9.36 -27.61
N GLY A 800 -16.73 9.00 -26.94
CA GLY A 800 -16.71 8.25 -25.69
C GLY A 800 -17.75 8.73 -24.67
N VAL A 801 -17.66 8.16 -23.47
CA VAL A 801 -18.55 8.45 -22.33
C VAL A 801 -17.76 9.23 -21.28
N SER A 802 -18.35 10.28 -20.71
CA SER A 802 -17.78 11.04 -19.60
C SER A 802 -18.87 11.44 -18.59
N VAL A 803 -18.48 11.96 -17.44
CA VAL A 803 -19.42 12.58 -16.47
C VAL A 803 -19.69 14.04 -16.86
N PHE A 804 -20.82 14.65 -16.45
CA PHE A 804 -21.11 16.08 -16.68
C PHE A 804 -21.82 16.83 -15.53
#